data_AF-P54760-F1
#
_entry.id   AF-P54760-F1
#
_cell.length_a   1.000
_cell.length_b   1.000
_cell.length_c   1.000
_cell.angle_alpha   90.00
_cell.angle_beta   90.00
_cell.angle_gamma   90.00
#
_symmetry.space_group_name_H-M   'P 1'
#
loop_
_entity.id
_entity.type
_entity.pdbx_description
1 polymer ?
#
loop_
_entity_poly.entity_id
_entity_poly.type
_entity_poly.pdbx_seq_one_letter_code
_entity_poly.pdbx_strand_id
1 'polypeptide(L)'
;MELRVLLCWASLAAALEETLLNTKLETADLKWVTFPQVDGQWEELSGLDEEQHSVRTYEVCDVQRAPGQAHWLRTGWVPRRGAVHVYATLRFTMLECLSLPRAGRSCKETFTVFYYESDADTATALTPAWMENPYIKVDTVAAEHLTRKRPGAEATGKVNVKTLRLGPLSKAGFYLAFQDQGACMALLSLHLFYKKCAQLTVNLTRFPETVPRELVVPVAGSCVVDAVPAPGPSPSLYCREDGQWAEQPVTGCSCAPGFEAAEGNTKCRACAQGTFKPLSGEGSCQPCPANSHSNTIGSAVCQCRVGYFRARTDPRGAPCTTPPSAPRSVVSRLNGSSLHLEWSAPLESGGREDLTYALRCRECRPGGSCAPCGGDLTFDPGPRDLVEPWVVVRGLRPDFTYTFEVTALNGVSSLATGPVPFEPVNVTTDREVPPAVSDIRVTRSSPSSLSLAWAVPRAPSGAVLDYEVKYHEKGAEGPSSVRFLKTSENRAELRGLKRGASYLVQVRARSEAGYGPFGQEHHSQTQLDESEGWREQLALIAGTAVVGVVLVLVVIVVAVLCLRKQSNGREAEYSDKHGQYLIGHGTKVYIDPFTYEDPNEAVREFAKEIDVSYVKIEEVIGAGEFGEVCRGRLKAPGKKESCVAIKTLKGGYTERQRREFLSEASIMGQFEHPNIIRLEGVVTNSMPVMILTEFMENGALDSFLRLNDGQFTVIQLVGMLRGIASGMRYLAEMSYVHRDLAARNILVNSNLVCKVSDFGLSRFLEENSSDPTYTSSLGGKIPIRWTAPEAIAFRKFTSASDAWSYGIVMWEVMSFGERPYWDMSNQDVINAIEQDYRLPPPPDCPTSLHQLMLDCWQKDRNARPRFPQVVSALDKMIRNPASLKIVARENGGASHPLLDQRQPHYSAFGSVGEWLRAIKMGRYEESFAAAGFGSFELVSQISAEDLLRIGVTLAGHQKKILASVQHMKSQAKPGTPGGTGGPAPQY
;
A
#
# COMPACT_ATOMS: atom_id res chain seq x y z
N MET A 1 4.99 -12.13 -34.37
CA MET A 1 5.82 -11.91 -33.16
C MET A 1 5.00 -12.03 -31.87
N GLU A 2 3.74 -11.59 -31.86
CA GLU A 2 2.88 -11.55 -30.66
C GLU A 2 2.70 -12.90 -29.94
N LEU A 3 2.64 -14.02 -30.67
CA LEU A 3 2.48 -15.36 -30.05
C LEU A 3 3.66 -15.76 -29.14
N ARG A 4 4.86 -15.21 -29.34
CA ARG A 4 6.01 -15.44 -28.43
C ARG A 4 5.99 -14.53 -27.20
N VAL A 5 5.25 -13.42 -27.23
CA VAL A 5 5.07 -12.55 -26.07
C VAL A 5 4.11 -13.22 -25.09
N LEU A 6 2.95 -13.71 -25.55
CA LEU A 6 1.98 -14.44 -24.73
C LEU A 6 2.58 -15.63 -23.95
N LEU A 7 3.51 -16.38 -24.56
CA LEU A 7 4.17 -17.51 -23.91
C LEU A 7 5.19 -17.12 -22.81
N CYS A 8 5.75 -15.91 -22.82
CA CYS A 8 6.61 -15.43 -21.74
C CYS A 8 5.83 -14.90 -20.53
N TRP A 9 4.56 -14.54 -20.69
CA TRP A 9 3.74 -14.01 -19.59
C TRP A 9 3.11 -15.13 -18.73
N ALA A 10 3.09 -16.36 -19.22
CA ALA A 10 2.53 -17.53 -18.53
C ALA A 10 3.54 -18.28 -17.62
N SER A 11 4.75 -17.75 -17.38
CA SER A 11 5.83 -18.48 -16.71
C SER A 11 6.08 -18.12 -15.23
N LEU A 12 5.23 -17.29 -14.61
CA LEU A 12 5.14 -17.27 -13.15
C LEU A 12 4.44 -18.55 -12.70
N ALA A 13 5.15 -19.36 -11.91
CA ALA A 13 4.85 -20.77 -11.70
C ALA A 13 3.39 -21.02 -11.30
N ALA A 14 2.72 -21.93 -12.03
CA ALA A 14 1.41 -22.44 -11.66
C ALA A 14 1.44 -22.99 -10.23
N ALA A 15 0.33 -22.83 -9.51
CA ALA A 15 0.18 -23.33 -8.15
C ALA A 15 0.44 -24.85 -8.11
N LEU A 16 1.27 -25.31 -7.16
CA LEU A 16 1.49 -26.75 -7.00
C LEU A 16 0.38 -27.33 -6.14
N GLU A 17 -0.32 -28.34 -6.65
CA GLU A 17 -1.38 -29.05 -5.94
C GLU A 17 -0.81 -30.34 -5.32
N GLU A 18 -0.81 -30.41 -3.99
CA GLU A 18 -0.35 -31.58 -3.24
C GLU A 18 -1.56 -32.44 -2.82
N THR A 19 -1.64 -33.66 -3.37
CA THR A 19 -2.77 -34.57 -3.14
C THR A 19 -2.69 -35.26 -1.77
N LEU A 20 -3.81 -35.24 -1.05
CA LEU A 20 -4.02 -35.93 0.23
C LEU A 20 -4.77 -37.26 0.06
N LEU A 21 -5.75 -37.31 -0.84
CA LEU A 21 -6.54 -38.50 -1.22
C LEU A 21 -7.06 -38.30 -2.65
N ASN A 22 -7.06 -39.35 -3.48
CA ASN A 22 -7.74 -39.32 -4.77
C ASN A 22 -8.35 -40.70 -5.06
N THR A 23 -9.67 -40.83 -4.97
CA THR A 23 -10.33 -42.14 -5.11
C THR A 23 -10.23 -42.75 -6.51
N LYS A 24 -9.82 -41.98 -7.53
CA LYS A 24 -9.47 -42.54 -8.85
C LYS A 24 -8.14 -43.31 -8.85
N LEU A 25 -7.26 -43.05 -7.88
CA LEU A 25 -5.96 -43.71 -7.74
C LEU A 25 -6.00 -44.88 -6.75
N GLU A 26 -7.11 -45.04 -6.02
CA GLU A 26 -7.32 -46.15 -5.09
C GLU A 26 -7.73 -47.41 -5.86
N THR A 27 -6.95 -48.49 -5.69
CA THR A 27 -7.17 -49.79 -6.37
C THR A 27 -7.91 -50.81 -5.50
N ALA A 28 -8.14 -50.49 -4.23
CA ALA A 28 -8.88 -51.31 -3.29
C ALA A 28 -10.29 -50.76 -3.03
N ASP A 29 -11.16 -51.56 -2.45
CA ASP A 29 -12.46 -51.09 -1.95
C ASP A 29 -12.24 -49.97 -0.91
N LEU A 30 -13.00 -48.90 -1.01
CA LEU A 30 -12.85 -47.70 -0.19
C LEU A 30 -13.33 -47.94 1.25
N LYS A 31 -14.35 -48.80 1.45
CA LYS A 31 -14.86 -49.23 2.77
C LYS A 31 -15.21 -48.08 3.71
N TRP A 32 -15.74 -47.00 3.15
CA TRP A 32 -16.25 -45.86 3.89
C TRP A 32 -17.48 -46.26 4.72
N VAL A 33 -17.66 -45.60 5.85
CA VAL A 33 -18.67 -45.99 6.85
C VAL A 33 -20.00 -45.31 6.54
N THR A 34 -21.09 -46.09 6.52
CA THR A 34 -22.45 -45.60 6.32
C THR A 34 -23.25 -45.54 7.62
N PHE A 35 -24.24 -44.65 7.68
CA PHE A 35 -25.20 -44.57 8.80
C PHE A 35 -26.62 -44.15 8.35
N PRO A 36 -27.71 -44.76 8.86
CA PRO A 36 -27.74 -45.91 9.77
C PRO A 36 -27.12 -47.17 9.12
N GLN A 37 -27.09 -48.35 9.73
CA GLN A 37 -26.55 -49.55 9.04
C GLN A 37 -27.69 -50.50 8.67
N VAL A 38 -28.31 -50.23 7.52
CA VAL A 38 -29.53 -50.90 7.02
C VAL A 38 -29.48 -50.94 5.49
N ASP A 39 -30.14 -51.90 4.84
CA ASP A 39 -30.23 -51.94 3.37
C ASP A 39 -30.97 -50.71 2.80
N GLY A 40 -30.60 -50.29 1.58
CA GLY A 40 -31.24 -49.17 0.86
C GLY A 40 -30.61 -47.79 1.09
N GLN A 41 -29.28 -47.72 1.19
CA GLN A 41 -28.53 -46.52 1.58
C GLN A 41 -27.45 -46.15 0.55
N TRP A 42 -26.37 -45.51 1.01
CA TRP A 42 -25.12 -45.39 0.26
C TRP A 42 -24.50 -46.79 0.06
N GLU A 43 -24.46 -47.26 -1.18
CA GLU A 43 -23.88 -48.55 -1.58
C GLU A 43 -22.57 -48.34 -2.35
N GLU A 44 -21.53 -49.10 -2.03
CA GLU A 44 -20.25 -49.08 -2.77
C GLU A 44 -20.35 -49.95 -4.01
N LEU A 45 -20.18 -49.35 -5.19
CA LEU A 45 -20.28 -50.02 -6.48
C LEU A 45 -18.97 -49.95 -7.27
N SER A 46 -18.86 -50.82 -8.28
CA SER A 46 -17.77 -50.79 -9.25
C SER A 46 -18.25 -50.04 -10.48
N GLY A 47 -17.59 -48.94 -10.84
CA GLY A 47 -17.84 -48.17 -12.06
C GLY A 47 -16.64 -48.20 -13.01
N LEU A 48 -16.87 -47.78 -14.24
CA LEU A 48 -15.81 -47.38 -15.16
C LEU A 48 -15.82 -45.86 -15.28
N ASP A 49 -14.65 -45.23 -15.25
CA ASP A 49 -14.53 -43.80 -15.48
C ASP A 49 -14.42 -43.47 -16.99
N GLU A 50 -14.26 -42.17 -17.28
CA GLU A 50 -14.13 -41.63 -18.65
C GLU A 50 -12.95 -42.26 -19.44
N GLU A 51 -11.93 -42.77 -18.76
CA GLU A 51 -10.74 -43.42 -19.35
C GLU A 51 -10.87 -44.95 -19.40
N GLN A 52 -12.04 -45.50 -19.01
CA GLN A 52 -12.30 -46.93 -18.82
C GLN A 52 -11.47 -47.59 -17.71
N HIS A 53 -10.97 -46.81 -16.75
CA HIS A 53 -10.37 -47.34 -15.54
C HIS A 53 -11.46 -47.78 -14.55
N SER A 54 -11.26 -48.93 -13.90
CA SER A 54 -12.14 -49.41 -12.84
C SER A 54 -12.01 -48.51 -11.60
N VAL A 55 -13.11 -47.91 -11.17
CA VAL A 55 -13.17 -47.02 -10.01
C VAL A 55 -14.25 -47.46 -9.02
N ARG A 56 -14.07 -47.12 -7.74
CA ARG A 56 -15.09 -47.30 -6.70
C ARG A 56 -15.98 -46.06 -6.61
N THR A 57 -17.29 -46.26 -6.69
CA THR A 57 -18.31 -45.21 -6.60
C THR A 57 -19.25 -45.48 -5.41
N TYR A 58 -19.94 -44.46 -4.93
CA TYR A 58 -20.99 -44.61 -3.92
C TYR A 58 -22.33 -44.09 -4.43
N GLU A 59 -23.37 -44.92 -4.43
CA GLU A 59 -24.71 -44.55 -4.92
C GLU A 59 -25.76 -44.56 -3.81
N VAL A 60 -26.74 -43.66 -3.86
CA VAL A 60 -27.90 -43.62 -2.96
C VAL A 60 -29.14 -43.22 -3.73
N CYS A 61 -30.27 -43.92 -3.52
CA CYS A 61 -31.54 -43.62 -4.20
C CYS A 61 -32.77 -44.14 -3.42
N ASP A 62 -32.93 -43.71 -2.16
CA ASP A 62 -34.08 -44.10 -1.34
C ASP A 62 -35.32 -43.26 -1.66
N VAL A 63 -36.15 -43.76 -2.59
CA VAL A 63 -37.39 -43.10 -3.03
C VAL A 63 -38.58 -43.33 -2.07
N GLN A 64 -38.48 -44.28 -1.12
CA GLN A 64 -39.57 -44.61 -0.16
C GLN A 64 -39.29 -44.12 1.27
N ARG A 65 -38.18 -43.40 1.44
CA ARG A 65 -37.68 -42.79 2.67
C ARG A 65 -38.74 -42.18 3.59
N ALA A 66 -38.65 -42.53 4.87
CA ALA A 66 -39.42 -41.89 5.94
C ALA A 66 -39.04 -40.41 6.12
N PRO A 67 -40.01 -39.49 6.35
CA PRO A 67 -39.73 -38.07 6.56
C PRO A 67 -38.72 -37.83 7.71
N GLY A 68 -37.57 -37.24 7.39
CA GLY A 68 -36.55 -36.80 8.37
C GLY A 68 -35.33 -37.72 8.55
N GLN A 69 -35.34 -38.96 8.08
CA GLN A 69 -34.25 -39.94 8.32
C GLN A 69 -33.04 -39.72 7.39
N ALA A 70 -31.98 -39.01 7.81
CA ALA A 70 -30.80 -38.76 6.97
C ALA A 70 -29.87 -39.98 6.80
N HIS A 71 -29.41 -40.21 5.57
CA HIS A 71 -28.43 -41.26 5.22
C HIS A 71 -27.04 -40.64 5.07
N TRP A 72 -26.06 -41.14 5.82
CA TRP A 72 -24.70 -40.62 5.86
C TRP A 72 -23.67 -41.60 5.29
N LEU A 73 -22.57 -41.05 4.79
CA LEU A 73 -21.38 -41.74 4.30
C LEU A 73 -20.14 -40.99 4.79
N ARG A 74 -19.13 -41.66 5.36
CA ARG A 74 -17.89 -41.04 5.88
C ARG A 74 -16.64 -41.74 5.38
N THR A 75 -15.72 -40.95 4.85
CA THR A 75 -14.36 -41.38 4.47
C THR A 75 -13.57 -42.02 5.62
N GLY A 76 -12.47 -42.71 5.27
CA GLY A 76 -11.39 -43.00 6.23
C GLY A 76 -10.69 -41.72 6.70
N TRP A 77 -9.82 -41.82 7.72
CA TRP A 77 -9.08 -40.67 8.23
C TRP A 77 -8.02 -40.19 7.24
N VAL A 78 -8.04 -38.90 6.90
CA VAL A 78 -7.14 -38.26 5.94
C VAL A 78 -6.10 -37.42 6.69
N PRO A 79 -4.79 -37.75 6.58
CA PRO A 79 -3.73 -36.94 7.17
C PRO A 79 -3.67 -35.54 6.55
N ARG A 80 -3.64 -34.49 7.36
CA ARG A 80 -3.60 -33.09 6.89
C ARG A 80 -2.28 -32.71 6.23
N ARG A 81 -1.18 -33.37 6.60
CA ARG A 81 0.20 -33.00 6.24
C ARG A 81 0.45 -31.51 6.54
N GLY A 82 0.90 -30.72 5.57
CA GLY A 82 1.14 -29.27 5.71
C GLY A 82 -0.08 -28.39 5.43
N ALA A 83 -1.22 -28.94 5.00
CA ALA A 83 -2.37 -28.15 4.58
C ALA A 83 -2.95 -27.32 5.73
N VAL A 84 -3.25 -26.04 5.51
CA VAL A 84 -4.13 -25.27 6.41
C VAL A 84 -5.56 -25.23 5.88
N HIS A 85 -5.71 -25.23 4.55
CA HIS A 85 -6.98 -25.41 3.85
C HIS A 85 -6.85 -26.59 2.89
N VAL A 86 -7.93 -27.35 2.73
CA VAL A 86 -7.99 -28.48 1.80
C VAL A 86 -9.11 -28.23 0.79
N TYR A 87 -8.82 -28.42 -0.48
CA TYR A 87 -9.80 -28.41 -1.56
C TYR A 87 -10.29 -29.83 -1.80
N ALA A 88 -11.62 -29.99 -1.88
CA ALA A 88 -12.29 -31.26 -2.13
C ALA A 88 -13.06 -31.17 -3.45
N THR A 89 -12.51 -31.74 -4.51
CA THR A 89 -13.18 -31.85 -5.82
C THR A 89 -13.99 -33.14 -5.88
N LEU A 90 -15.31 -32.98 -5.96
CA LEU A 90 -16.31 -34.03 -6.10
C LEU A 90 -16.69 -34.16 -7.58
N ARG A 91 -16.69 -35.38 -8.11
CA ARG A 91 -17.40 -35.73 -9.36
C ARG A 91 -18.62 -36.55 -9.01
N PHE A 92 -19.80 -36.19 -9.49
CA PHE A 92 -21.05 -36.88 -9.13
C PHE A 92 -22.12 -36.77 -10.23
N THR A 93 -23.08 -37.69 -10.25
CA THR A 93 -24.31 -37.60 -11.07
C THR A 93 -25.52 -37.59 -10.17
N MET A 94 -26.59 -36.92 -10.60
CA MET A 94 -27.84 -36.82 -9.87
C MET A 94 -29.02 -36.91 -10.84
N LEU A 95 -30.08 -37.63 -10.47
CA LEU A 95 -31.31 -37.76 -11.26
C LEU A 95 -32.30 -36.64 -10.92
N GLU A 96 -33.00 -36.13 -11.93
CA GLU A 96 -34.08 -35.16 -11.76
C GLU A 96 -35.25 -35.83 -11.02
N CYS A 97 -35.75 -35.21 -9.94
CA CYS A 97 -36.86 -35.76 -9.14
C CYS A 97 -38.12 -35.99 -9.96
N LEU A 98 -38.40 -35.13 -10.95
CA LEU A 98 -39.52 -35.28 -11.88
C LEU A 98 -39.41 -36.53 -12.79
N SER A 99 -38.21 -37.08 -12.96
CA SER A 99 -37.97 -38.28 -13.79
C SER A 99 -38.09 -39.60 -13.01
N LEU A 100 -38.22 -39.54 -11.68
CA LEU A 100 -38.32 -40.72 -10.82
C LEU A 100 -39.80 -41.13 -10.62
N PRO A 101 -40.23 -42.31 -11.10
CA PRO A 101 -41.59 -42.78 -10.85
C PRO A 101 -41.80 -43.01 -9.34
N ARG A 102 -42.88 -42.44 -8.79
CA ARG A 102 -43.16 -42.35 -7.34
C ARG A 102 -42.24 -41.43 -6.53
N ALA A 103 -41.58 -40.45 -7.14
CA ALA A 103 -40.98 -39.35 -6.38
C ALA A 103 -42.02 -38.67 -5.48
N GLY A 104 -41.96 -38.93 -4.18
CA GLY A 104 -42.74 -38.22 -3.19
C GLY A 104 -42.28 -36.77 -3.05
N ARG A 105 -43.03 -35.97 -2.29
CA ARG A 105 -42.62 -34.60 -1.87
C ARG A 105 -41.31 -34.58 -1.04
N SER A 106 -40.77 -35.75 -0.69
CA SER A 106 -39.50 -35.98 -0.01
C SER A 106 -38.27 -35.97 -0.94
N CYS A 107 -38.44 -36.12 -2.26
CA CYS A 107 -37.32 -36.15 -3.19
C CYS A 107 -36.57 -34.81 -3.21
N LYS A 108 -35.23 -34.85 -3.25
CA LYS A 108 -34.35 -33.67 -3.28
C LYS A 108 -33.33 -33.76 -4.41
N GLU A 109 -32.87 -32.58 -4.85
CA GLU A 109 -31.82 -32.42 -5.86
C GLU A 109 -30.55 -31.82 -5.24
N THR A 110 -30.31 -32.16 -3.97
CA THR A 110 -29.16 -31.70 -3.17
C THR A 110 -28.70 -32.76 -2.16
N PHE A 111 -27.40 -32.73 -1.83
CA PHE A 111 -26.80 -33.44 -0.69
C PHE A 111 -25.95 -32.46 0.14
N THR A 112 -25.64 -32.78 1.39
CA THR A 112 -24.81 -31.92 2.26
C THR A 112 -23.45 -32.55 2.51
N VAL A 113 -22.39 -31.74 2.47
CA VAL A 113 -21.01 -32.17 2.78
C VAL A 113 -20.59 -31.61 4.13
N PHE A 114 -19.92 -32.43 4.92
CA PHE A 114 -19.45 -32.15 6.27
C PHE A 114 -17.99 -32.61 6.44
N TYR A 115 -17.30 -32.09 7.46
CA TYR A 115 -16.02 -32.63 7.91
C TYR A 115 -15.93 -32.73 9.43
N TYR A 116 -15.03 -33.58 9.93
CA TYR A 116 -14.71 -33.70 11.36
C TYR A 116 -13.20 -33.83 11.54
N GLU A 117 -12.60 -32.97 12.36
CA GLU A 117 -11.18 -32.99 12.66
C GLU A 117 -10.82 -33.95 13.81
N SER A 118 -9.78 -34.76 13.62
CA SER A 118 -9.21 -35.64 14.66
C SER A 118 -7.69 -35.75 14.55
N ASP A 119 -7.00 -35.81 15.68
CA ASP A 119 -5.54 -35.99 15.73
C ASP A 119 -5.09 -37.42 15.40
N ALA A 120 -6.02 -38.37 15.33
CA ALA A 120 -5.77 -39.75 14.93
C ALA A 120 -7.02 -40.40 14.33
N ASP A 121 -6.83 -41.57 13.69
CA ASP A 121 -7.92 -42.43 13.21
C ASP A 121 -8.60 -43.15 14.39
N THR A 122 -9.69 -42.56 14.88
CA THR A 122 -10.41 -42.91 16.11
C THR A 122 -11.91 -43.11 15.91
N ALA A 123 -12.42 -42.91 14.69
CA ALA A 123 -13.85 -42.87 14.43
C ALA A 123 -14.43 -44.27 14.17
N THR A 124 -15.46 -44.64 14.94
CA THR A 124 -16.16 -45.92 14.84
C THR A 124 -17.40 -45.82 13.93
N ALA A 125 -18.23 -46.86 13.91
CA ALA A 125 -19.54 -46.85 13.25
C ALA A 125 -20.57 -45.91 13.90
N LEU A 126 -20.37 -45.48 15.15
CA LEU A 126 -21.32 -44.63 15.90
C LEU A 126 -20.69 -43.35 16.49
N THR A 127 -19.36 -43.25 16.48
CA THR A 127 -18.62 -42.08 16.97
C THR A 127 -17.65 -41.53 15.90
N PRO A 128 -17.57 -40.21 15.69
CA PRO A 128 -18.46 -39.18 16.22
C PRO A 128 -19.91 -39.38 15.73
N ALA A 129 -20.87 -38.88 16.53
CA ALA A 129 -22.30 -39.05 16.27
C ALA A 129 -22.72 -38.43 14.93
N TRP A 130 -23.60 -39.13 14.20
CA TRP A 130 -24.05 -38.80 12.85
C TRP A 130 -25.09 -37.67 12.81
N MET A 131 -24.65 -36.49 13.22
CA MET A 131 -25.47 -35.29 13.39
C MET A 131 -24.64 -34.02 13.14
N GLU A 132 -25.34 -32.92 12.87
CA GLU A 132 -24.72 -31.59 12.84
C GLU A 132 -24.20 -31.26 14.25
N ASN A 133 -22.90 -30.95 14.36
CA ASN A 133 -22.09 -31.02 15.59
C ASN A 133 -21.96 -32.45 16.17
N PRO A 134 -20.76 -33.07 16.16
CA PRO A 134 -19.46 -32.43 16.01
C PRO A 134 -18.96 -32.29 14.56
N TYR A 135 -19.72 -32.80 13.58
CA TYR A 135 -19.45 -32.56 12.18
C TYR A 135 -19.73 -31.09 11.81
N ILE A 136 -18.76 -30.44 11.16
CA ILE A 136 -18.86 -29.07 10.67
C ILE A 136 -19.33 -29.12 9.21
N LYS A 137 -20.41 -28.39 8.89
CA LYS A 137 -20.97 -28.31 7.54
C LYS A 137 -20.03 -27.53 6.61
N VAL A 138 -19.75 -28.09 5.44
CA VAL A 138 -18.94 -27.46 4.37
C VAL A 138 -19.86 -26.70 3.42
N ASP A 139 -20.78 -27.40 2.74
CA ASP A 139 -21.70 -26.83 1.76
C ASP A 139 -22.93 -27.75 1.57
N THR A 140 -24.01 -27.22 0.99
CA THR A 140 -25.13 -28.02 0.46
C THR A 140 -25.01 -28.06 -1.06
N VAL A 141 -24.51 -29.17 -1.59
CA VAL A 141 -24.19 -29.33 -3.00
C VAL A 141 -25.46 -29.66 -3.79
N ALA A 142 -25.78 -28.79 -4.75
CA ALA A 142 -26.74 -29.03 -5.81
C ALA A 142 -26.03 -29.50 -7.08
N ALA A 143 -26.73 -30.24 -7.94
CA ALA A 143 -26.27 -30.53 -9.30
C ALA A 143 -26.48 -29.33 -10.23
N GLU A 144 -25.49 -28.99 -11.05
CA GLU A 144 -25.65 -28.08 -12.20
C GLU A 144 -26.38 -28.78 -13.36
N HIS A 145 -26.28 -30.10 -13.41
CA HIS A 145 -26.83 -30.95 -14.44
C HIS A 145 -27.54 -32.15 -13.82
N LEU A 146 -28.88 -32.12 -13.90
CA LEU A 146 -29.74 -33.23 -13.52
C LEU A 146 -29.95 -34.17 -14.70
N THR A 147 -29.82 -35.47 -14.44
CA THR A 147 -29.98 -36.51 -15.44
C THR A 147 -31.46 -36.92 -15.53
N ARG A 148 -32.02 -36.93 -16.75
CA ARG A 148 -33.40 -37.36 -17.01
C ARG A 148 -33.43 -38.81 -17.47
N LYS A 149 -33.93 -39.72 -16.64
CA LYS A 149 -34.11 -41.13 -17.03
C LYS A 149 -35.33 -41.30 -17.93
N ARG A 150 -35.17 -41.11 -19.25
CA ARG A 150 -36.21 -41.50 -20.21
C ARG A 150 -36.32 -43.03 -20.25
N PRO A 151 -37.53 -43.61 -20.23
CA PRO A 151 -37.70 -45.05 -20.43
C PRO A 151 -37.08 -45.48 -21.78
N GLY A 152 -36.16 -46.45 -21.75
CA GLY A 152 -35.51 -47.00 -22.94
C GLY A 152 -34.35 -46.20 -23.54
N ALA A 153 -33.87 -45.13 -22.89
CA ALA A 153 -32.63 -44.47 -23.27
C ALA A 153 -31.52 -44.76 -22.25
N GLU A 154 -30.30 -45.03 -22.73
CA GLU A 154 -29.12 -45.04 -21.87
C GLU A 154 -28.96 -43.67 -21.20
N ALA A 155 -28.70 -43.68 -19.90
CA ALA A 155 -28.49 -42.46 -19.15
C ALA A 155 -27.09 -41.91 -19.45
N THR A 156 -26.96 -41.12 -20.52
CA THR A 156 -25.82 -40.22 -20.74
C THR A 156 -25.89 -39.08 -19.71
N GLY A 157 -25.73 -39.44 -18.44
CA GLY A 157 -25.75 -38.51 -17.32
C GLY A 157 -24.53 -37.61 -17.39
N LYS A 158 -24.76 -36.30 -17.38
CA LYS A 158 -23.64 -35.36 -17.29
C LYS A 158 -23.04 -35.44 -15.90
N VAL A 159 -21.72 -35.63 -15.84
CA VAL A 159 -20.96 -35.57 -14.58
C VAL A 159 -20.92 -34.13 -14.10
N ASN A 160 -21.38 -33.90 -12.87
CA ASN A 160 -21.23 -32.65 -12.16
C ASN A 160 -19.87 -32.63 -11.47
N VAL A 161 -19.20 -31.47 -11.46
CA VAL A 161 -17.93 -31.28 -10.76
C VAL A 161 -18.06 -30.11 -9.79
N LYS A 162 -17.82 -30.35 -8.50
CA LYS A 162 -17.90 -29.32 -7.45
C LYS A 162 -16.64 -29.35 -6.60
N THR A 163 -15.90 -28.24 -6.57
CA THR A 163 -14.75 -28.06 -5.66
C THR A 163 -15.19 -27.27 -4.44
N LEU A 164 -14.99 -27.85 -3.25
CA LEU A 164 -15.28 -27.25 -1.94
C LEU A 164 -13.98 -26.91 -1.20
N ARG A 165 -14.00 -25.93 -0.29
CA ARG A 165 -12.85 -25.56 0.57
C ARG A 165 -13.16 -25.95 2.02
N LEU A 166 -12.25 -26.70 2.62
CA LEU A 166 -12.30 -27.17 4.01
C LEU A 166 -11.25 -26.43 4.85
N GLY A 167 -11.57 -26.21 6.12
CA GLY A 167 -10.69 -25.55 7.09
C GLY A 167 -11.05 -24.09 7.37
N PRO A 168 -10.20 -23.33 8.10
CA PRO A 168 -8.86 -23.71 8.57
C PRO A 168 -8.84 -24.99 9.40
N LEU A 169 -7.99 -25.95 9.00
CA LEU A 169 -7.78 -27.19 9.71
C LEU A 169 -6.64 -27.04 10.72
N SER A 170 -6.88 -27.52 11.94
CA SER A 170 -6.02 -27.37 13.11
C SER A 170 -5.34 -28.68 13.53
N LYS A 171 -6.06 -29.81 13.51
CA LYS A 171 -5.62 -31.12 14.02
C LYS A 171 -4.75 -31.89 13.03
N ALA A 172 -4.21 -33.05 13.43
CA ALA A 172 -3.33 -33.84 12.55
C ALA A 172 -4.02 -34.41 11.29
N GLY A 173 -5.34 -34.59 11.30
CA GLY A 173 -6.12 -35.06 10.15
C GLY A 173 -7.63 -34.84 10.32
N PHE A 174 -8.39 -35.34 9.36
CA PHE A 174 -9.85 -35.13 9.30
C PHE A 174 -10.56 -36.26 8.55
N TYR A 175 -11.88 -36.32 8.70
CA TYR A 175 -12.77 -37.13 7.86
C TYR A 175 -13.68 -36.19 7.09
N LEU A 176 -13.98 -36.52 5.84
CA LEU A 176 -15.09 -35.96 5.08
C LEU A 176 -16.32 -36.87 5.23
N ALA A 177 -17.52 -36.27 5.31
CA ALA A 177 -18.79 -36.97 5.34
C ALA A 177 -19.82 -36.34 4.39
N PHE A 178 -20.71 -37.18 3.86
CA PHE A 178 -21.78 -36.84 2.95
C PHE A 178 -23.11 -37.22 3.59
N GLN A 179 -24.09 -36.32 3.55
CA GLN A 179 -25.44 -36.55 4.06
C GLN A 179 -26.45 -36.40 2.93
N ASP A 180 -27.15 -37.47 2.63
CA ASP A 180 -28.34 -37.47 1.77
C ASP A 180 -29.60 -37.11 2.56
N GLN A 181 -30.47 -36.31 1.93
CA GLN A 181 -31.79 -35.95 2.44
C GLN A 181 -32.98 -36.34 1.54
N GLY A 182 -32.79 -37.23 0.56
CA GLY A 182 -33.82 -37.71 -0.38
C GLY A 182 -33.43 -37.58 -1.85
N ALA A 183 -32.15 -37.48 -2.16
CA ALA A 183 -31.63 -37.44 -3.52
C ALA A 183 -31.40 -38.86 -4.08
N CYS A 184 -31.42 -38.94 -5.40
CA CYS A 184 -31.01 -40.12 -6.14
C CYS A 184 -29.74 -39.77 -6.94
N MET A 185 -28.58 -40.20 -6.44
CA MET A 185 -27.28 -39.73 -6.90
C MET A 185 -26.16 -40.78 -6.79
N ALA A 186 -25.08 -40.56 -7.53
CA ALA A 186 -23.84 -41.33 -7.47
C ALA A 186 -22.65 -40.39 -7.28
N LEU A 187 -21.85 -40.61 -6.25
CA LEU A 187 -20.54 -40.00 -6.04
C LEU A 187 -19.50 -40.83 -6.80
N LEU A 188 -18.95 -40.26 -7.86
CA LEU A 188 -18.06 -40.95 -8.82
C LEU A 188 -16.59 -40.84 -8.44
N SER A 189 -16.15 -39.71 -7.88
CA SER A 189 -14.79 -39.57 -7.34
C SER A 189 -14.66 -38.43 -6.35
N LEU A 190 -13.73 -38.57 -5.40
CA LEU A 190 -13.28 -37.54 -4.48
C LEU A 190 -11.77 -37.31 -4.64
N HIS A 191 -11.37 -36.07 -4.89
CA HIS A 191 -9.97 -35.63 -4.87
C HIS A 191 -9.78 -34.55 -3.80
N LEU A 192 -9.01 -34.88 -2.76
CA LEU A 192 -8.59 -33.98 -1.69
C LEU A 192 -7.16 -33.53 -1.92
N PHE A 193 -6.91 -32.22 -1.95
CA PHE A 193 -5.58 -31.65 -2.15
C PHE A 193 -5.43 -30.28 -1.48
N TYR A 194 -4.21 -29.76 -1.39
CA TYR A 194 -3.96 -28.37 -0.99
C TYR A 194 -2.99 -27.69 -1.95
N LYS A 195 -3.03 -26.35 -1.99
CA LYS A 195 -2.20 -25.54 -2.89
C LYS A 195 -0.98 -24.98 -2.16
N LYS A 196 0.15 -24.86 -2.85
CA LYS A 196 1.37 -24.21 -2.38
C LYS A 196 2.08 -23.45 -3.50
N CYS A 197 2.74 -22.35 -3.15
CA CYS A 197 3.60 -21.63 -4.09
C CYS A 197 4.87 -22.44 -4.36
N ALA A 198 5.13 -22.73 -5.64
CA ALA A 198 6.31 -23.46 -6.08
C ALA A 198 7.59 -22.62 -5.85
N GLN A 199 8.76 -23.28 -5.78
CA GLN A 199 10.03 -22.56 -5.64
C GLN A 199 10.27 -21.60 -6.82
N LEU A 200 10.45 -20.32 -6.54
CA LEU A 200 10.66 -19.27 -7.54
C LEU A 200 12.08 -18.70 -7.45
N THR A 201 12.65 -18.26 -8.56
CA THR A 201 13.86 -17.42 -8.59
C THR A 201 13.63 -16.27 -9.56
N VAL A 202 13.63 -15.05 -9.04
CA VAL A 202 13.34 -13.81 -9.76
C VAL A 202 14.21 -12.68 -9.22
N ASN A 203 14.69 -11.77 -10.07
CA ASN A 203 15.59 -10.67 -9.70
C ASN A 203 16.72 -11.11 -8.75
N LEU A 204 17.44 -12.17 -9.16
CA LEU A 204 18.56 -12.79 -8.44
C LEU A 204 18.22 -13.22 -7.00
N THR A 205 16.94 -13.45 -6.71
CA THR A 205 16.43 -13.83 -5.40
C THR A 205 15.65 -15.15 -5.49
N ARG A 206 16.02 -16.13 -4.68
CA ARG A 206 15.36 -17.43 -4.54
C ARG A 206 14.35 -17.41 -3.39
N PHE A 207 13.12 -17.82 -3.68
CA PHE A 207 12.02 -18.01 -2.73
C PHE A 207 11.70 -19.51 -2.59
N PRO A 208 11.56 -20.06 -1.37
CA PRO A 208 11.29 -21.48 -1.13
C PRO A 208 9.83 -21.85 -1.42
N GLU A 209 9.55 -23.16 -1.57
CA GLU A 209 8.16 -23.64 -1.58
C GLU A 209 7.43 -23.21 -0.30
N THR A 210 6.23 -22.65 -0.45
CA THR A 210 5.47 -22.08 0.68
C THR A 210 4.01 -22.49 0.63
N VAL A 211 3.50 -23.04 1.73
CA VAL A 211 2.06 -23.28 1.93
C VAL A 211 1.43 -22.01 2.52
N PRO A 212 0.43 -21.39 1.87
CA PRO A 212 -0.27 -20.24 2.42
C PRO A 212 -1.06 -20.67 3.67
N ARG A 213 -0.85 -19.95 4.78
CA ARG A 213 -1.58 -20.12 6.06
C ARG A 213 -2.69 -19.08 6.25
N GLU A 214 -2.64 -18.04 5.44
CA GLU A 214 -3.50 -16.86 5.40
C GLU A 214 -3.75 -16.55 3.91
N LEU A 215 -4.67 -15.63 3.61
CA LEU A 215 -4.97 -15.18 2.23
C LEU A 215 -3.70 -14.81 1.43
N VAL A 216 -2.72 -14.19 2.10
CA VAL A 216 -1.48 -13.71 1.52
C VAL A 216 -0.37 -13.79 2.58
N VAL A 217 0.62 -14.66 2.39
CA VAL A 217 1.76 -14.86 3.33
C VAL A 217 3.03 -14.17 2.79
N PRO A 218 3.66 -13.24 3.53
CA PRO A 218 4.96 -12.69 3.15
C PRO A 218 6.07 -13.73 3.33
N VAL A 219 6.91 -13.89 2.31
CA VAL A 219 8.05 -14.82 2.30
C VAL A 219 9.33 -14.04 2.03
N ALA A 220 10.31 -14.18 2.91
CA ALA A 220 11.64 -13.63 2.72
C ALA A 220 12.41 -14.46 1.68
N GLY A 221 13.00 -13.77 0.70
CA GLY A 221 13.87 -14.35 -0.31
C GLY A 221 15.34 -14.38 0.13
N SER A 222 16.12 -15.18 -0.57
CA SER A 222 17.57 -15.31 -0.38
C SER A 222 18.30 -15.01 -1.69
N CYS A 223 19.41 -14.28 -1.64
CA CYS A 223 20.19 -14.01 -2.85
C CYS A 223 20.74 -15.31 -3.46
N VAL A 224 20.74 -15.41 -4.78
CA VAL A 224 21.45 -16.48 -5.49
C VAL A 224 22.97 -16.35 -5.27
N VAL A 225 23.70 -17.43 -5.57
CA VAL A 225 25.18 -17.43 -5.47
C VAL A 225 25.77 -16.30 -6.32
N ASP A 226 26.79 -15.64 -5.78
CA ASP A 226 27.46 -14.45 -6.33
C ASP A 226 26.58 -13.19 -6.49
N ALA A 227 25.37 -13.18 -5.91
CA ALA A 227 24.56 -11.98 -5.71
C ALA A 227 24.60 -11.47 -4.26
N VAL A 228 24.51 -10.16 -4.09
CA VAL A 228 24.39 -9.47 -2.80
C VAL A 228 23.07 -8.69 -2.74
N PRO A 229 22.46 -8.49 -1.56
CA PRO A 229 21.25 -7.67 -1.44
C PRO A 229 21.47 -6.27 -2.02
N ALA A 230 20.52 -5.77 -2.81
CA ALA A 230 20.56 -4.38 -3.24
C ALA A 230 20.33 -3.44 -2.03
N PRO A 231 20.80 -2.17 -2.08
CA PRO A 231 20.46 -1.19 -1.06
C PRO A 231 18.94 -0.93 -1.04
N GLY A 232 18.25 -1.42 -0.01
CA GLY A 232 16.80 -1.37 0.08
C GLY A 232 16.23 -2.27 1.19
N PRO A 233 14.91 -2.49 1.25
CA PRO A 233 14.33 -3.51 2.10
C PRO A 233 14.78 -4.91 1.65
N SER A 234 14.85 -5.86 2.58
CA SER A 234 15.18 -7.26 2.26
C SER A 234 14.18 -7.81 1.23
N PRO A 235 14.63 -8.56 0.21
CA PRO A 235 13.76 -8.97 -0.87
C PRO A 235 12.68 -9.93 -0.36
N SER A 236 11.42 -9.52 -0.48
CA SER A 236 10.26 -10.29 -0.07
C SER A 236 9.26 -10.43 -1.21
N LEU A 237 8.47 -11.50 -1.17
CA LEU A 237 7.42 -11.80 -2.14
C LEU A 237 6.28 -12.48 -1.39
N TYR A 238 5.06 -12.37 -1.90
CA TYR A 238 3.88 -12.84 -1.18
C TYR A 238 3.29 -14.08 -1.84
N CYS A 239 3.09 -15.15 -1.06
CA CYS A 239 2.41 -16.37 -1.50
C CYS A 239 0.92 -16.27 -1.18
N ARG A 240 0.05 -16.32 -2.20
CA ARG A 240 -1.41 -16.19 -2.05
C ARG A 240 -2.09 -17.53 -1.76
N GLU A 241 -3.33 -17.51 -1.25
CA GLU A 241 -4.11 -18.74 -0.96
C GLU A 241 -4.37 -19.64 -2.18
N ASP A 242 -4.35 -19.08 -3.39
CA ASP A 242 -4.48 -19.82 -4.65
C ASP A 242 -3.20 -20.63 -5.01
N GLY A 243 -2.13 -20.50 -4.23
CA GLY A 243 -0.83 -21.12 -4.46
C GLY A 243 0.03 -20.40 -5.49
N GLN A 244 -0.31 -19.16 -5.88
CA GLN A 244 0.51 -18.34 -6.78
C GLN A 244 1.29 -17.26 -6.01
N TRP A 245 2.43 -16.87 -6.57
CA TRP A 245 3.19 -15.71 -6.12
C TRP A 245 2.53 -14.42 -6.59
N ALA A 246 2.42 -13.42 -5.71
CA ALA A 246 1.86 -12.12 -6.05
C ALA A 246 2.84 -11.27 -6.88
N GLU A 247 2.33 -10.64 -7.93
CA GLU A 247 3.09 -9.74 -8.78
C GLU A 247 3.40 -8.44 -8.03
N GLN A 248 4.62 -8.33 -7.49
CA GLN A 248 5.18 -7.07 -6.97
C GLN A 248 6.63 -6.90 -7.45
N PRO A 249 7.09 -5.66 -7.70
CA PRO A 249 8.48 -5.40 -8.06
C PRO A 249 9.39 -5.66 -6.86
N VAL A 250 9.99 -6.86 -6.83
CA VAL A 250 10.98 -7.22 -5.80
C VAL A 250 12.21 -6.33 -5.98
N THR A 251 12.49 -5.48 -5.00
CA THR A 251 13.83 -4.89 -4.80
C THR A 251 14.77 -6.03 -4.42
N GLY A 252 15.37 -6.64 -5.45
CA GLY A 252 16.02 -7.93 -5.38
C GLY A 252 17.48 -7.87 -4.93
N CYS A 253 18.21 -8.90 -5.31
CA CYS A 253 19.66 -8.94 -5.19
C CYS A 253 20.30 -8.41 -6.48
N SER A 254 21.57 -8.01 -6.39
CA SER A 254 22.38 -7.60 -7.53
C SER A 254 23.67 -8.40 -7.57
N CYS A 255 24.15 -8.77 -8.75
CA CYS A 255 25.41 -9.51 -8.85
C CYS A 255 26.57 -8.69 -8.28
N ALA A 256 27.42 -9.38 -7.51
CA ALA A 256 28.58 -8.81 -6.84
C ALA A 256 29.61 -8.22 -7.84
N PRO A 257 30.59 -7.42 -7.38
CA PRO A 257 31.64 -6.91 -8.25
C PRO A 257 32.37 -8.08 -8.93
N GLY A 258 32.58 -7.97 -10.24
CA GLY A 258 33.07 -9.06 -11.09
C GLY A 258 32.00 -9.99 -11.66
N PHE A 259 30.71 -9.81 -11.34
CA PHE A 259 29.62 -10.66 -11.84
C PHE A 259 28.48 -9.86 -12.48
N GLU A 260 27.95 -10.35 -13.59
CA GLU A 260 26.78 -9.82 -14.28
C GLU A 260 25.59 -10.77 -14.22
N ALA A 261 24.38 -10.25 -14.40
CA ALA A 261 23.18 -11.08 -14.42
C ALA A 261 23.12 -11.92 -15.71
N ALA A 262 22.74 -13.19 -15.57
CA ALA A 262 22.59 -14.15 -16.65
C ALA A 262 21.26 -14.91 -16.54
N GLU A 263 20.91 -15.64 -17.60
CA GLU A 263 19.71 -16.49 -17.67
C GLU A 263 18.43 -15.77 -17.22
N GLY A 264 18.19 -14.54 -17.72
CA GLY A 264 17.00 -13.76 -17.37
C GLY A 264 16.95 -13.29 -15.92
N ASN A 265 18.10 -12.87 -15.36
CA ASN A 265 18.26 -12.44 -13.96
C ASN A 265 17.96 -13.56 -12.93
N THR A 266 18.15 -14.82 -13.30
CA THR A 266 18.02 -15.97 -12.37
C THR A 266 19.36 -16.40 -11.75
N LYS A 267 20.49 -16.04 -12.36
CA LYS A 267 21.85 -16.37 -11.89
C LYS A 267 22.82 -15.23 -12.13
N CYS A 268 23.93 -15.24 -11.38
CA CYS A 268 25.09 -14.40 -11.66
C CYS A 268 26.16 -15.18 -12.44
N ARG A 269 26.79 -14.53 -13.42
CA ARG A 269 27.89 -15.07 -14.22
C ARG A 269 29.11 -14.16 -14.07
N ALA A 270 30.26 -14.78 -13.84
CA ALA A 270 31.52 -14.06 -13.72
C ALA A 270 31.93 -13.37 -15.04
N CYS A 271 32.48 -12.16 -14.95
CA CYS A 271 32.94 -11.39 -16.11
C CYS A 271 34.01 -12.17 -16.91
N ALA A 272 33.91 -12.18 -18.23
CA ALA A 272 34.89 -12.81 -19.10
C ALA A 272 36.28 -12.16 -18.99
N GLN A 273 37.33 -12.88 -19.43
CA GLN A 273 38.68 -12.33 -19.50
C GLN A 273 38.71 -11.04 -20.35
N GLY A 274 39.47 -10.03 -19.92
CA GLY A 274 39.50 -8.71 -20.56
C GLY A 274 38.32 -7.79 -20.19
N THR A 275 37.32 -8.27 -19.45
CA THR A 275 36.24 -7.45 -18.90
C THR A 275 36.27 -7.40 -17.37
N PHE A 276 35.53 -6.45 -16.78
CA PHE A 276 35.40 -6.26 -15.35
C PHE A 276 34.05 -5.63 -14.97
N LYS A 277 33.67 -5.73 -13.69
CA LYS A 277 32.55 -4.96 -13.13
C LYS A 277 32.93 -4.39 -11.75
N PRO A 278 33.07 -3.07 -11.58
CA PRO A 278 33.71 -2.50 -10.39
C PRO A 278 32.85 -2.45 -9.11
N LEU A 279 31.54 -2.45 -9.27
CA LEU A 279 30.53 -2.23 -8.21
C LEU A 279 29.38 -3.23 -8.39
N SER A 280 28.68 -3.54 -7.30
CA SER A 280 27.38 -4.22 -7.35
C SER A 280 26.32 -3.30 -7.96
N GLY A 281 25.23 -3.88 -8.46
CA GLY A 281 24.09 -3.14 -9.03
C GLY A 281 23.83 -3.43 -10.51
N GLU A 282 23.01 -2.59 -11.14
CA GLU A 282 22.62 -2.69 -12.54
C GLU A 282 23.79 -2.30 -13.46
N GLY A 283 24.30 -3.27 -14.19
CA GLY A 283 25.44 -3.11 -15.09
C GLY A 283 26.01 -4.45 -15.53
N SER A 284 26.28 -4.58 -16.82
CA SER A 284 27.01 -5.70 -17.42
C SER A 284 28.52 -5.51 -17.26
N CYS A 285 29.27 -6.58 -17.49
CA CYS A 285 30.73 -6.54 -17.51
C CYS A 285 31.23 -5.65 -18.65
N GLN A 286 32.07 -4.66 -18.32
CA GLN A 286 32.62 -3.70 -19.28
C GLN A 286 34.02 -4.11 -19.72
N PRO A 287 34.47 -3.80 -20.95
CA PRO A 287 35.87 -3.93 -21.35
C PRO A 287 36.79 -3.14 -20.41
N CYS A 288 38.00 -3.63 -20.16
CA CYS A 288 38.98 -2.88 -19.37
C CYS A 288 39.28 -1.49 -19.98
N PRO A 289 39.30 -0.41 -19.17
CA PRO A 289 39.58 0.93 -19.65
C PRO A 289 41.04 1.08 -20.10
N ALA A 290 41.32 2.17 -20.81
CA ALA A 290 42.62 2.41 -21.43
C ALA A 290 43.80 2.21 -20.46
N ASN A 291 44.89 1.64 -20.98
CA ASN A 291 46.12 1.30 -20.26
C ASN A 291 45.94 0.34 -19.06
N SER A 292 44.86 -0.45 -19.05
CA SER A 292 44.64 -1.53 -18.07
C SER A 292 44.32 -2.87 -18.75
N HIS A 293 44.23 -3.94 -17.95
CA HIS A 293 43.93 -5.30 -18.42
C HIS A 293 43.38 -6.20 -17.28
N SER A 294 42.79 -7.34 -17.65
CA SER A 294 42.20 -8.34 -16.74
C SER A 294 42.45 -9.73 -17.32
N ASN A 295 43.25 -10.55 -16.64
CA ASN A 295 43.58 -11.91 -17.09
C ASN A 295 42.72 -12.99 -16.41
N THR A 296 41.97 -12.62 -15.38
CA THR A 296 41.09 -13.51 -14.60
C THR A 296 39.63 -13.29 -14.96
N ILE A 297 38.87 -14.40 -15.01
CA ILE A 297 37.41 -14.38 -15.06
C ILE A 297 36.91 -13.87 -13.69
N GLY A 298 35.83 -13.09 -13.66
CA GLY A 298 35.24 -12.58 -12.40
C GLY A 298 35.90 -11.31 -11.84
N SER A 299 36.64 -10.56 -12.64
CA SER A 299 37.45 -9.43 -12.15
C SER A 299 36.61 -8.21 -11.77
N ALA A 300 36.80 -7.70 -10.54
CA ALA A 300 36.21 -6.44 -10.07
C ALA A 300 37.05 -5.19 -10.39
N VAL A 301 38.26 -5.34 -10.91
CA VAL A 301 39.16 -4.23 -11.28
C VAL A 301 40.14 -4.68 -12.35
N CYS A 302 40.42 -3.82 -13.33
CA CYS A 302 41.48 -4.06 -14.30
C CYS A 302 42.81 -3.49 -13.79
N GLN A 303 43.86 -4.31 -13.80
CA GLN A 303 45.20 -3.95 -13.37
C GLN A 303 45.84 -3.01 -14.41
N CYS A 304 46.52 -1.95 -13.96
CA CYS A 304 47.24 -1.06 -14.86
C CYS A 304 48.38 -1.79 -15.57
N ARG A 305 48.66 -1.38 -16.81
CA ARG A 305 49.86 -1.81 -17.54
C ARG A 305 51.10 -1.15 -16.91
N VAL A 306 52.26 -1.77 -17.09
CA VAL A 306 53.54 -1.25 -16.58
C VAL A 306 53.75 0.19 -17.07
N GLY A 307 54.12 1.08 -16.14
CA GLY A 307 54.30 2.53 -16.41
C GLY A 307 53.04 3.39 -16.27
N TYR A 308 51.86 2.79 -16.09
CA TYR A 308 50.60 3.50 -15.88
C TYR A 308 50.04 3.24 -14.47
N PHE A 309 49.32 4.23 -13.95
CA PHE A 309 48.89 4.27 -12.55
C PHE A 309 47.46 4.81 -12.41
N ARG A 310 46.88 4.66 -11.21
CA ARG A 310 45.68 5.36 -10.77
C ARG A 310 45.94 5.98 -9.40
N ALA A 311 45.46 7.20 -9.19
CA ALA A 311 45.46 7.85 -7.89
C ALA A 311 44.48 7.13 -6.95
N ARG A 312 44.63 7.30 -5.62
CA ARG A 312 43.69 6.72 -4.64
C ARG A 312 42.27 7.29 -4.75
N THR A 313 42.13 8.47 -5.34
CA THR A 313 40.89 9.19 -5.62
C THR A 313 40.23 8.76 -6.94
N ASP A 314 40.94 8.05 -7.82
CA ASP A 314 40.39 7.63 -9.11
C ASP A 314 39.35 6.52 -8.92
N PRO A 315 38.18 6.57 -9.56
CA PRO A 315 37.21 5.48 -9.52
C PRO A 315 37.79 4.22 -10.18
N ARG A 316 37.37 3.04 -9.72
CA ARG A 316 37.87 1.74 -10.25
C ARG A 316 37.70 1.55 -11.76
N GLY A 317 36.78 2.29 -12.38
CA GLY A 317 36.55 2.30 -13.83
C GLY A 317 37.36 3.32 -14.63
N ALA A 318 38.18 4.17 -13.99
CA ALA A 318 39.03 5.13 -14.69
C ALA A 318 40.10 4.41 -15.57
N PRO A 319 40.55 5.02 -16.68
CA PRO A 319 41.77 4.59 -17.35
C PRO A 319 42.99 4.74 -16.43
N CYS A 320 44.07 4.03 -16.74
CA CYS A 320 45.35 4.28 -16.06
C CYS A 320 46.13 5.37 -16.81
N THR A 321 46.71 6.29 -16.04
CA THR A 321 47.36 7.53 -16.49
C THR A 321 48.84 7.55 -16.11
N THR A 322 49.63 8.45 -16.70
CA THR A 322 51.07 8.62 -16.40
C THR A 322 51.34 9.95 -15.69
N PRO A 323 52.54 10.17 -15.13
CA PRO A 323 53.03 11.52 -14.82
C PRO A 323 53.09 12.38 -16.10
N PRO A 324 53.13 13.73 -15.97
CA PRO A 324 53.25 14.63 -17.11
C PRO A 324 54.70 14.76 -17.61
N SER A 325 54.89 15.35 -18.79
CA SER A 325 56.20 15.80 -19.25
C SER A 325 56.66 17.06 -18.49
N ALA A 326 57.90 17.50 -18.72
CA ALA A 326 58.36 18.78 -18.18
C ALA A 326 57.48 19.96 -18.69
N PRO A 327 57.38 21.07 -17.94
CA PRO A 327 56.86 22.34 -18.43
C PRO A 327 57.63 22.83 -19.66
N ARG A 328 57.06 23.77 -20.42
CA ARG A 328 57.69 24.31 -21.64
C ARG A 328 57.90 25.81 -21.54
N SER A 329 58.81 26.35 -22.36
CA SER A 329 58.96 27.79 -22.57
C SER A 329 59.09 28.60 -21.27
N VAL A 330 60.02 28.21 -20.39
CA VAL A 330 60.28 28.96 -19.14
C VAL A 330 60.91 30.30 -19.47
N VAL A 331 60.28 31.40 -19.06
CA VAL A 331 60.73 32.78 -19.28
C VAL A 331 61.12 33.41 -17.95
N SER A 332 62.32 33.98 -17.88
CA SER A 332 62.86 34.68 -16.71
C SER A 332 62.98 36.19 -16.96
N ARG A 333 62.44 37.01 -16.05
CA ARG A 333 62.62 38.47 -16.06
C ARG A 333 63.20 38.94 -14.73
N LEU A 334 64.45 39.40 -14.72
CA LEU A 334 65.12 39.93 -13.53
C LEU A 334 64.89 41.45 -13.42
N ASN A 335 64.64 41.93 -12.20
CA ASN A 335 64.54 43.33 -11.84
C ASN A 335 65.19 43.55 -10.46
N GLY A 336 66.48 43.93 -10.47
CA GLY A 336 67.29 44.03 -9.25
C GLY A 336 67.40 42.67 -8.53
N SER A 337 66.99 42.62 -7.27
CA SER A 337 66.98 41.39 -6.44
C SER A 337 65.69 40.57 -6.54
N SER A 338 64.82 40.89 -7.51
CA SER A 338 63.54 40.20 -7.77
C SER A 338 63.54 39.55 -9.16
N LEU A 339 63.10 38.31 -9.24
CA LEU A 339 62.97 37.52 -10.46
C LEU A 339 61.50 37.11 -10.65
N HIS A 340 60.96 37.32 -11.84
CA HIS A 340 59.69 36.76 -12.27
C HIS A 340 59.95 35.57 -13.20
N LEU A 341 59.39 34.40 -12.85
CA LEU A 341 59.40 33.19 -13.68
C LEU A 341 57.97 32.90 -14.17
N GLU A 342 57.85 32.51 -15.43
CA GLU A 342 56.59 32.18 -16.11
C GLU A 342 56.86 31.00 -17.06
N TRP A 343 55.91 30.07 -17.23
CA TRP A 343 56.06 28.91 -18.10
C TRP A 343 54.76 28.49 -18.79
N SER A 344 54.89 27.57 -19.74
CA SER A 344 53.78 26.93 -20.46
C SER A 344 53.51 25.52 -19.95
N ALA A 345 52.27 25.07 -20.10
CA ALA A 345 51.87 23.71 -19.76
C ALA A 345 52.71 22.63 -20.50
N PRO A 346 52.88 21.44 -19.90
CA PRO A 346 53.56 20.28 -20.50
C PRO A 346 53.07 19.95 -21.91
N LEU A 347 53.88 19.20 -22.67
CA LEU A 347 53.43 18.63 -23.95
C LEU A 347 52.45 17.49 -23.71
N GLU A 348 52.71 16.67 -22.69
CA GLU A 348 51.87 15.56 -22.27
C GLU A 348 51.45 15.77 -20.81
N SER A 349 50.14 15.85 -20.52
CA SER A 349 49.63 15.91 -19.13
C SER A 349 49.56 14.54 -18.43
N GLY A 350 49.94 13.48 -19.16
CA GLY A 350 49.74 12.09 -18.76
C GLY A 350 48.28 11.60 -18.83
N GLY A 351 47.40 12.36 -19.48
CA GLY A 351 45.96 12.07 -19.60
C GLY A 351 45.14 12.52 -18.40
N ARG A 352 45.61 13.53 -17.66
CA ARG A 352 44.93 14.11 -16.49
C ARG A 352 44.80 15.63 -16.62
N GLU A 353 43.89 16.18 -15.83
CA GLU A 353 43.62 17.62 -15.72
C GLU A 353 44.03 18.19 -14.33
N ASP A 354 44.42 17.32 -13.39
CA ASP A 354 44.86 17.66 -12.03
C ASP A 354 46.35 18.09 -11.97
N LEU A 355 46.76 18.94 -12.92
CA LEU A 355 48.13 19.45 -13.04
C LEU A 355 48.45 20.48 -11.95
N THR A 356 49.60 20.31 -11.30
CA THR A 356 50.23 21.32 -10.43
C THR A 356 51.71 21.47 -10.77
N TYR A 357 52.34 22.55 -10.32
CA TYR A 357 53.76 22.82 -10.54
C TYR A 357 54.52 22.96 -9.22
N ALA A 358 55.81 22.64 -9.24
CA ALA A 358 56.70 22.89 -8.12
C ALA A 358 58.08 23.36 -8.60
N LEU A 359 58.68 24.26 -7.83
CA LEU A 359 59.94 24.93 -8.15
C LEU A 359 61.03 24.51 -7.16
N ARG A 360 62.22 24.18 -7.67
CA ARG A 360 63.42 23.91 -6.84
C ARG A 360 64.56 24.86 -7.19
N CYS A 361 65.03 25.61 -6.19
CA CYS A 361 66.12 26.58 -6.34
C CYS A 361 67.47 25.97 -5.94
N ARG A 362 68.52 26.25 -6.71
CA ARG A 362 69.93 25.96 -6.39
C ARG A 362 70.82 27.19 -6.58
N GLU A 363 71.74 27.39 -5.65
CA GLU A 363 72.82 28.38 -5.69
C GLU A 363 74.06 27.72 -6.31
N CYS A 364 74.48 28.15 -7.50
CA CYS A 364 75.60 27.55 -8.24
C CYS A 364 76.81 28.48 -8.28
N ARG A 365 77.96 28.00 -7.80
CA ARG A 365 79.23 28.76 -7.86
C ARG A 365 79.99 28.48 -9.17
N PRO A 366 80.75 29.45 -9.70
CA PRO A 366 81.78 29.18 -10.72
C PRO A 366 82.75 28.12 -10.19
N GLY A 367 82.75 26.93 -10.79
CA GLY A 367 83.40 25.73 -10.25
C GLY A 367 82.48 24.51 -10.10
N GLY A 368 81.18 24.63 -10.38
CA GLY A 368 80.28 23.48 -10.60
C GLY A 368 79.61 22.88 -9.36
N SER A 369 79.98 23.31 -8.16
CA SER A 369 79.24 22.95 -6.95
C SER A 369 77.97 23.81 -6.82
N CYS A 370 76.80 23.17 -6.86
CA CYS A 370 75.51 23.81 -6.57
C CYS A 370 74.94 23.31 -5.23
N ALA A 371 74.46 24.22 -4.39
CA ALA A 371 73.77 23.91 -3.14
C ALA A 371 72.27 24.28 -3.24
N PRO A 372 71.36 23.71 -2.43
CA PRO A 372 70.00 24.24 -2.30
C PRO A 372 70.04 25.70 -1.83
N CYS A 373 69.15 26.55 -2.34
CA CYS A 373 69.09 27.95 -1.94
C CYS A 373 68.75 28.12 -0.45
N GLY A 374 69.30 29.17 0.18
CA GLY A 374 69.01 29.52 1.57
C GLY A 374 67.56 29.98 1.82
N GLY A 375 67.16 30.00 3.09
CA GLY A 375 65.83 30.44 3.53
C GLY A 375 65.56 31.94 3.41
N ASP A 376 66.55 32.72 2.94
CA ASP A 376 66.47 34.17 2.75
C ASP A 376 65.67 34.55 1.48
N LEU A 377 65.44 33.59 0.57
CA LEU A 377 64.62 33.80 -0.62
C LEU A 377 63.13 33.68 -0.30
N THR A 378 62.33 34.63 -0.77
CA THR A 378 60.87 34.61 -0.65
C THR A 378 60.23 34.29 -2.01
N PHE A 379 59.24 33.41 -2.00
CA PHE A 379 58.51 32.94 -3.17
C PHE A 379 57.04 33.37 -3.05
N ASP A 380 56.51 33.97 -4.12
CA ASP A 380 55.19 34.57 -4.16
C ASP A 380 54.52 34.28 -5.53
N PRO A 381 53.56 33.34 -5.62
CA PRO A 381 53.12 32.38 -4.59
C PRO A 381 54.18 31.33 -4.19
N GLY A 382 53.88 30.51 -3.18
CA GLY A 382 54.82 29.52 -2.63
C GLY A 382 55.30 28.46 -3.64
N PRO A 383 56.50 27.85 -3.47
CA PRO A 383 57.20 27.12 -4.52
C PRO A 383 56.69 25.68 -4.77
N ARG A 384 55.50 25.32 -4.28
CA ARG A 384 54.89 23.98 -4.37
C ARG A 384 53.40 24.10 -4.57
N ASP A 385 52.80 23.09 -5.20
CA ASP A 385 51.36 22.98 -5.45
C ASP A 385 50.79 24.20 -6.18
N LEU A 386 51.63 24.81 -7.03
CA LEU A 386 51.29 25.94 -7.89
C LEU A 386 50.27 25.49 -8.93
N VAL A 387 49.09 26.12 -8.96
CA VAL A 387 48.09 25.87 -10.01
C VAL A 387 48.35 26.76 -11.22
N GLU A 388 48.75 28.02 -10.98
CA GLU A 388 49.11 28.97 -12.03
C GLU A 388 50.58 28.79 -12.45
N PRO A 389 50.92 28.98 -13.74
CA PRO A 389 52.25 28.65 -14.27
C PRO A 389 53.26 29.81 -14.14
N TRP A 390 53.32 30.46 -12.98
CA TRP A 390 54.25 31.55 -12.70
C TRP A 390 54.62 31.64 -11.21
N VAL A 391 55.73 32.32 -10.91
CA VAL A 391 56.15 32.66 -9.53
C VAL A 391 57.12 33.85 -9.51
N VAL A 392 57.03 34.69 -8.48
CA VAL A 392 58.01 35.75 -8.19
C VAL A 392 58.93 35.31 -7.05
N VAL A 393 60.24 35.45 -7.26
CA VAL A 393 61.30 35.15 -6.28
C VAL A 393 61.99 36.45 -5.89
N ARG A 394 62.02 36.81 -4.60
CA ARG A 394 62.67 38.03 -4.09
C ARG A 394 63.77 37.71 -3.09
N GLY A 395 64.78 38.56 -2.99
CA GLY A 395 65.91 38.41 -2.07
C GLY A 395 67.18 37.83 -2.71
N LEU A 396 67.28 37.84 -4.04
CA LEU A 396 68.46 37.34 -4.74
C LEU A 396 69.69 38.21 -4.44
N ARG A 397 70.83 37.57 -4.15
CA ARG A 397 72.11 38.27 -3.92
C ARG A 397 72.67 38.78 -5.26
N PRO A 398 73.32 39.96 -5.31
CA PRO A 398 74.00 40.47 -6.51
C PRO A 398 75.24 39.65 -6.88
N ASP A 399 75.67 39.74 -8.15
CA ASP A 399 76.81 39.00 -8.76
C ASP A 399 76.80 37.48 -8.46
N PHE A 400 75.62 36.85 -8.54
CA PHE A 400 75.40 35.45 -8.16
C PHE A 400 74.54 34.69 -9.17
N THR A 401 74.84 33.41 -9.41
CA THR A 401 74.08 32.55 -10.34
C THR A 401 73.18 31.57 -9.59
N TYR A 402 71.89 31.61 -9.91
CA TYR A 402 70.85 30.74 -9.41
C TYR A 402 70.32 29.85 -10.54
N THR A 403 70.01 28.60 -10.23
CA THR A 403 69.33 27.66 -11.13
C THR A 403 67.97 27.29 -10.53
N PHE A 404 66.90 27.49 -11.28
CA PHE A 404 65.55 27.10 -10.88
C PHE A 404 65.08 25.93 -11.76
N GLU A 405 64.67 24.84 -11.13
CA GLU A 405 64.16 23.63 -11.78
C GLU A 405 62.63 23.64 -11.65
N VAL A 406 61.92 23.81 -12.77
CA VAL A 406 60.44 23.83 -12.82
C VAL A 406 59.93 22.43 -13.13
N THR A 407 59.12 21.85 -12.25
CA THR A 407 58.46 20.55 -12.44
C THR A 407 56.96 20.70 -12.66
N ALA A 408 56.38 19.83 -13.49
CA ALA A 408 54.94 19.58 -13.52
C ALA A 408 54.64 18.26 -12.82
N LEU A 409 53.53 18.21 -12.10
CA LEU A 409 53.06 17.09 -11.30
C LEU A 409 51.56 16.89 -11.55
N ASN A 410 51.06 15.69 -11.26
CA ASN A 410 49.65 15.33 -11.33
C ASN A 410 49.33 14.26 -10.27
N GLY A 411 48.06 13.84 -10.16
CA GLY A 411 47.60 12.91 -9.11
C GLY A 411 48.30 11.53 -9.07
N VAL A 412 49.05 11.14 -10.11
CA VAL A 412 49.82 9.88 -10.16
C VAL A 412 51.34 10.07 -10.12
N SER A 413 51.84 11.31 -10.10
CA SER A 413 53.28 11.59 -10.17
C SER A 413 54.07 11.05 -8.96
N SER A 414 53.42 10.88 -7.81
CA SER A 414 53.99 10.26 -6.60
C SER A 414 54.07 8.73 -6.65
N LEU A 415 53.46 8.08 -7.65
CA LEU A 415 53.45 6.62 -7.81
C LEU A 415 54.52 6.12 -8.79
N ALA A 416 55.08 7.01 -9.61
CA ALA A 416 56.15 6.68 -10.53
C ALA A 416 57.51 6.65 -9.81
N THR A 417 58.32 5.63 -10.12
CA THR A 417 59.67 5.47 -9.57
C THR A 417 60.77 6.12 -10.41
N GLY A 418 60.41 6.75 -11.54
CA GLY A 418 61.34 7.43 -12.43
C GLY A 418 61.73 8.83 -11.94
N PRO A 419 62.81 9.43 -12.48
CA PRO A 419 63.12 10.83 -12.22
C PRO A 419 62.01 11.74 -12.75
N VAL A 420 61.58 12.71 -11.93
CA VAL A 420 60.56 13.69 -12.32
C VAL A 420 61.15 14.63 -13.39
N PRO A 421 60.54 14.77 -14.58
CA PRO A 421 60.99 15.72 -15.59
C PRO A 421 60.90 17.16 -15.10
N PHE A 422 61.93 17.96 -15.36
CA PHE A 422 61.98 19.38 -15.03
C PHE A 422 62.63 20.19 -16.16
N GLU A 423 62.24 21.45 -16.27
CA GLU A 423 62.87 22.42 -17.16
C GLU A 423 63.74 23.37 -16.31
N PRO A 424 65.07 23.43 -16.53
CA PRO A 424 65.97 24.30 -15.76
C PRO A 424 66.11 25.69 -16.38
N VAL A 425 66.12 26.73 -15.56
CA VAL A 425 66.47 28.10 -15.95
C VAL A 425 67.59 28.66 -15.07
N ASN A 426 68.64 29.16 -15.70
CA ASN A 426 69.78 29.80 -15.04
C ASN A 426 69.62 31.32 -15.07
N VAL A 427 69.76 31.96 -13.91
CA VAL A 427 69.62 33.41 -13.74
C VAL A 427 70.85 33.93 -12.98
N THR A 428 71.61 34.81 -13.61
CA THR A 428 72.73 35.53 -12.99
C THR A 428 72.28 36.95 -12.67
N THR A 429 72.54 37.41 -11.45
CA THR A 429 72.19 38.76 -10.98
C THR A 429 73.27 39.79 -11.30
N ASP A 430 72.85 41.03 -11.56
CA ASP A 430 73.75 42.14 -11.83
C ASP A 430 74.58 42.56 -10.59
N ARG A 431 75.63 43.35 -10.84
CA ARG A 431 76.46 43.97 -9.79
C ARG A 431 75.76 45.16 -9.14
N GLU A 432 75.96 45.33 -7.84
CA GLU A 432 75.27 46.33 -7.04
C GLU A 432 75.87 47.75 -7.22
N VAL A 433 75.04 48.69 -7.67
CA VAL A 433 75.35 50.14 -7.71
C VAL A 433 75.06 50.80 -6.36
N PRO A 434 75.63 51.99 -6.03
CA PRO A 434 75.42 52.63 -4.74
C PRO A 434 73.93 52.89 -4.46
N PRO A 435 73.46 52.73 -3.21
CA PRO A 435 72.08 53.07 -2.86
C PRO A 435 71.81 54.57 -3.04
N ALA A 436 70.53 54.91 -3.21
CA ALA A 436 70.08 56.28 -3.43
C ALA A 436 70.55 57.22 -2.31
N VAL A 437 71.03 58.42 -2.68
CA VAL A 437 71.51 59.41 -1.70
C VAL A 437 70.34 59.97 -0.90
N SER A 438 70.40 59.87 0.42
CA SER A 438 69.43 60.43 1.37
C SER A 438 69.99 61.66 2.09
N ASP A 439 69.18 62.26 2.98
CA ASP A 439 69.60 63.35 3.89
C ASP A 439 70.19 64.58 3.19
N ILE A 440 69.64 64.96 2.03
CA ILE A 440 69.96 66.25 1.39
C ILE A 440 69.47 67.38 2.32
N ARG A 441 70.35 68.34 2.62
CA ARG A 441 70.10 69.47 3.52
C ARG A 441 70.61 70.77 2.90
N VAL A 442 69.81 71.84 2.97
CA VAL A 442 70.25 73.20 2.62
C VAL A 442 71.10 73.75 3.77
N THR A 443 72.36 74.07 3.50
CA THR A 443 73.29 74.65 4.48
C THR A 443 73.32 76.18 4.46
N ARG A 444 72.98 76.80 3.31
CA ARG A 444 72.74 78.24 3.15
C ARG A 444 71.73 78.46 2.02
N SER A 445 70.85 79.45 2.17
CA SER A 445 69.98 79.96 1.10
C SER A 445 70.23 81.46 0.95
N SER A 446 70.24 81.94 -0.30
CA SER A 446 70.29 83.35 -0.63
C SER A 446 69.25 83.66 -1.72
N PRO A 447 69.02 84.94 -2.07
CA PRO A 447 68.14 85.29 -3.18
C PRO A 447 68.58 84.75 -4.56
N SER A 448 69.79 84.18 -4.72
CA SER A 448 70.28 83.68 -6.02
C SER A 448 71.15 82.41 -5.95
N SER A 449 71.28 81.79 -4.78
CA SER A 449 72.05 80.56 -4.58
C SER A 449 71.54 79.66 -3.45
N LEU A 450 71.81 78.36 -3.56
CA LEU A 450 71.53 77.35 -2.55
C LEU A 450 72.80 76.52 -2.31
N SER A 451 73.27 76.44 -1.06
CA SER A 451 74.35 75.53 -0.65
C SER A 451 73.76 74.26 -0.07
N LEU A 452 74.23 73.09 -0.51
CA LEU A 452 73.68 71.77 -0.19
C LEU A 452 74.75 70.84 0.39
N ALA A 453 74.34 69.94 1.28
CA ALA A 453 75.14 68.82 1.77
C ALA A 453 74.26 67.57 1.95
N TRP A 454 74.85 66.38 1.89
CA TRP A 454 74.14 65.10 2.05
C TRP A 454 74.95 64.04 2.79
N ALA A 455 74.29 62.99 3.24
CA ALA A 455 74.94 61.82 3.83
C ALA A 455 75.66 60.99 2.74
N VAL A 456 76.84 60.46 3.07
CA VAL A 456 77.57 59.52 2.21
C VAL A 456 76.85 58.16 2.26
N PRO A 457 76.39 57.61 1.12
CA PRO A 457 75.74 56.30 1.10
C PRO A 457 76.70 55.20 1.56
N ARG A 458 76.25 54.32 2.46
CA ARG A 458 76.98 53.11 2.84
C ARG A 458 76.81 52.06 1.75
N ALA A 459 77.68 52.06 0.75
CA ALA A 459 77.73 51.00 -0.26
C ALA A 459 78.39 49.73 0.32
N PRO A 460 77.79 48.53 0.18
CA PRO A 460 78.38 47.28 0.66
C PRO A 460 79.68 46.86 -0.04
N SER A 461 79.93 47.37 -1.25
CA SER A 461 80.82 46.75 -2.24
C SER A 461 81.82 47.70 -2.93
N GLY A 462 81.90 48.98 -2.56
CA GLY A 462 82.90 49.89 -3.16
C GLY A 462 82.86 51.34 -2.68
N ALA A 463 83.94 52.08 -2.92
CA ALA A 463 84.02 53.50 -2.61
C ALA A 463 83.20 54.35 -3.60
N VAL A 464 82.61 55.45 -3.12
CA VAL A 464 81.96 56.45 -3.98
C VAL A 464 83.03 57.27 -4.70
N LEU A 465 82.98 57.29 -6.03
CA LEU A 465 83.91 58.00 -6.91
C LEU A 465 83.56 59.48 -7.09
N ASP A 466 82.29 59.76 -7.37
CA ASP A 466 81.73 61.12 -7.45
C ASP A 466 80.22 61.14 -7.16
N TYR A 467 79.68 62.34 -7.03
CA TYR A 467 78.26 62.62 -6.97
C TYR A 467 77.83 63.46 -8.17
N GLU A 468 76.58 63.27 -8.60
CA GLU A 468 75.91 64.12 -9.56
C GLU A 468 74.62 64.68 -8.97
N VAL A 469 74.51 66.00 -8.95
CA VAL A 469 73.36 66.77 -8.49
C VAL A 469 72.54 67.19 -9.70
N LYS A 470 71.30 66.70 -9.79
CA LYS A 470 70.28 67.11 -10.77
C LYS A 470 69.40 68.16 -10.11
N TYR A 471 69.15 69.30 -10.76
CA TYR A 471 68.25 70.33 -10.23
C TYR A 471 67.48 71.07 -11.33
N HIS A 472 66.24 71.46 -11.03
CA HIS A 472 65.42 72.30 -11.91
C HIS A 472 64.43 73.13 -11.10
N GLU A 473 63.89 74.18 -11.72
CA GLU A 473 62.81 74.99 -11.16
C GLU A 473 61.50 74.19 -11.16
N LYS A 474 60.76 74.26 -10.05
CA LYS A 474 59.49 73.56 -9.87
C LYS A 474 58.44 74.14 -10.81
N GLY A 475 57.88 73.30 -11.68
CA GLY A 475 56.95 73.72 -12.74
C GLY A 475 57.63 74.11 -14.07
N ALA A 476 58.95 74.03 -14.19
CA ALA A 476 59.63 74.22 -15.47
C ALA A 476 59.64 72.93 -16.31
N GLU A 477 58.70 72.83 -17.25
CA GLU A 477 58.58 71.69 -18.16
C GLU A 477 59.66 71.68 -19.26
N GLY A 478 59.98 70.48 -19.75
CA GLY A 478 60.91 70.24 -20.85
C GLY A 478 62.34 69.88 -20.42
N PRO A 479 63.06 69.03 -21.17
CA PRO A 479 64.40 68.54 -20.79
C PRO A 479 65.46 69.66 -20.69
N SER A 480 65.20 70.82 -21.29
CA SER A 480 66.06 72.01 -21.23
C SER A 480 65.99 72.77 -19.89
N SER A 481 65.03 72.48 -19.01
CA SER A 481 64.96 73.11 -17.68
C SER A 481 65.89 72.48 -16.64
N VAL A 482 66.36 71.25 -16.90
CA VAL A 482 67.15 70.44 -15.98
C VAL A 482 68.64 70.78 -16.10
N ARG A 483 69.26 71.09 -14.96
CA ARG A 483 70.68 71.37 -14.82
C ARG A 483 71.36 70.26 -14.02
N PHE A 484 72.62 70.00 -14.32
CA PHE A 484 73.44 68.99 -13.65
C PHE A 484 74.74 69.61 -13.14
N LEU A 485 75.19 69.18 -11.97
CA LEU A 485 76.45 69.58 -11.34
C LEU A 485 77.15 68.35 -10.77
N LYS A 486 78.39 68.09 -11.20
CA LYS A 486 79.21 67.00 -10.64
C LYS A 486 80.12 67.53 -9.53
N THR A 487 80.34 66.72 -8.50
CA THR A 487 81.21 67.06 -7.36
C THR A 487 81.86 65.79 -6.80
N SER A 488 83.12 65.89 -6.37
CA SER A 488 83.83 64.84 -5.64
C SER A 488 83.60 64.91 -4.13
N GLU A 489 82.97 65.97 -3.62
CA GLU A 489 82.63 66.15 -2.21
C GLU A 489 81.14 65.86 -1.96
N ASN A 490 80.76 65.53 -0.72
CA ASN A 490 79.35 65.33 -0.33
C ASN A 490 78.57 66.65 -0.11
N ARG A 491 78.95 67.70 -0.86
CA ARG A 491 78.38 69.05 -0.83
C ARG A 491 78.51 69.74 -2.19
N ALA A 492 77.62 70.70 -2.44
CA ALA A 492 77.59 71.47 -3.68
C ALA A 492 76.97 72.87 -3.45
N GLU A 493 77.31 73.83 -4.32
CA GLU A 493 76.67 75.15 -4.33
C GLU A 493 76.01 75.41 -5.69
N LEU A 494 74.68 75.54 -5.68
CA LEU A 494 73.88 75.90 -6.84
C LEU A 494 73.85 77.43 -6.95
N ARG A 495 74.44 77.99 -8.00
CA ARG A 495 74.51 79.44 -8.26
C ARG A 495 73.66 79.83 -9.48
N GLY A 496 73.25 81.09 -9.55
CA GLY A 496 72.49 81.63 -10.68
C GLY A 496 71.03 81.15 -10.70
N LEU A 497 70.41 81.14 -9.52
CA LEU A 497 69.01 80.79 -9.30
C LEU A 497 68.11 82.05 -9.35
N LYS A 498 66.84 81.88 -9.70
CA LYS A 498 65.82 82.93 -9.63
C LYS A 498 65.48 83.24 -8.17
N ARG A 499 65.22 84.52 -7.87
CA ARG A 499 64.72 84.97 -6.56
C ARG A 499 63.35 84.35 -6.28
N GLY A 500 63.11 83.94 -5.04
CA GLY A 500 61.85 83.38 -4.57
C GLY A 500 61.42 82.02 -5.15
N ALA A 501 62.16 81.48 -6.11
CA ALA A 501 61.77 80.27 -6.82
C ALA A 501 62.01 79.00 -6.00
N SER A 502 61.11 78.04 -6.18
CA SER A 502 61.27 76.68 -5.66
C SER A 502 62.04 75.83 -6.67
N TYR A 503 63.03 75.09 -6.19
CA TYR A 503 63.84 74.15 -6.94
C TYR A 503 63.66 72.74 -6.41
N LEU A 504 63.57 71.77 -7.32
CA LEU A 504 63.64 70.35 -7.01
C LEU A 504 65.08 69.88 -7.25
N VAL A 505 65.65 69.19 -6.27
CA VAL A 505 67.04 68.74 -6.28
C VAL A 505 67.10 67.24 -6.00
N GLN A 506 67.87 66.50 -6.78
CA GLN A 506 68.20 65.09 -6.53
C GLN A 506 69.71 64.89 -6.59
N VAL A 507 70.22 63.93 -5.83
CA VAL A 507 71.63 63.53 -5.85
C VAL A 507 71.74 62.04 -6.11
N ARG A 508 72.74 61.62 -6.90
CA ARG A 508 73.16 60.22 -7.02
C ARG A 508 74.66 60.08 -6.80
N ALA A 509 75.07 58.92 -6.31
CA ALA A 509 76.47 58.54 -6.13
C ALA A 509 76.93 57.58 -7.25
N ARG A 510 78.21 57.58 -7.59
CA ARG A 510 78.82 56.65 -8.55
C ARG A 510 79.84 55.73 -7.89
N SER A 511 79.86 54.45 -8.24
CA SER A 511 80.97 53.53 -7.99
C SER A 511 81.55 53.01 -9.31
N GLU A 512 82.49 52.06 -9.25
CA GLU A 512 82.99 51.35 -10.44
C GLU A 512 81.88 50.58 -11.19
N ALA A 513 80.81 50.16 -10.50
CA ALA A 513 79.65 49.53 -11.11
C ALA A 513 78.73 50.52 -11.87
N GLY A 514 78.96 51.82 -11.72
CA GLY A 514 78.17 52.87 -12.37
C GLY A 514 77.45 53.80 -11.39
N TYR A 515 76.48 54.55 -11.92
CA TYR A 515 75.65 55.46 -11.14
C TYR A 515 74.53 54.71 -10.41
N GLY A 516 74.39 54.96 -9.11
CA GLY A 516 73.19 54.60 -8.36
C GLY A 516 71.95 55.39 -8.81
N PRO A 517 70.75 54.98 -8.36
CA PRO A 517 69.53 55.76 -8.56
C PRO A 517 69.64 57.15 -7.91
N PHE A 518 68.92 58.12 -8.48
CA PHE A 518 68.73 59.41 -7.83
C PHE A 518 67.93 59.25 -6.55
N GLY A 519 68.33 60.00 -5.51
CA GLY A 519 67.57 60.17 -4.28
C GLY A 519 66.19 60.79 -4.51
N GLN A 520 65.36 60.76 -3.45
CA GLN A 520 64.08 61.46 -3.43
C GLN A 520 64.26 62.95 -3.76
N GLU A 521 63.28 63.54 -4.44
CA GLU A 521 63.31 64.96 -4.78
C GLU A 521 63.26 65.83 -3.51
N HIS A 522 64.36 66.52 -3.24
CA HIS A 522 64.48 67.47 -2.15
C HIS A 522 64.00 68.85 -2.63
N HIS A 523 62.98 69.38 -1.97
CA HIS A 523 62.44 70.70 -2.25
C HIS A 523 63.29 71.76 -1.55
N SER A 524 63.82 72.72 -2.31
CA SER A 524 64.63 73.83 -1.78
C SER A 524 64.17 75.16 -2.37
N GLN A 525 64.16 76.21 -1.56
CA GLN A 525 63.63 77.52 -1.97
C GLN A 525 64.65 78.62 -1.70
N THR A 526 64.90 79.45 -2.71
CA THR A 526 65.55 80.76 -2.52
C THR A 526 64.54 81.70 -1.84
N GLN A 527 64.98 82.51 -0.89
CA GLN A 527 64.09 83.29 -0.01
C GLN A 527 63.02 84.13 -0.75
N LEU A 528 61.81 84.16 -0.17
CA LEU A 528 60.63 84.97 -0.50
C LEU A 528 60.22 85.80 0.73
N ASP A 529 59.50 86.90 0.51
CA ASP A 529 58.69 87.58 1.54
C ASP A 529 57.26 86.92 1.64
N GLU A 530 56.53 87.10 2.76
CA GLU A 530 55.59 86.09 3.33
C GLU A 530 54.08 86.05 2.87
N SER A 531 53.42 84.88 3.12
CA SER A 531 51.94 84.55 3.21
C SER A 531 51.11 84.24 1.92
N GLU A 532 50.00 83.45 1.86
CA GLU A 532 49.39 82.35 2.68
C GLU A 532 48.26 81.56 1.90
N GLY A 533 47.70 80.45 2.46
CA GLY A 533 46.52 79.66 1.97
C GLY A 533 45.15 80.01 2.62
N TRP A 534 44.12 79.16 2.84
CA TRP A 534 43.76 77.73 2.56
C TRP A 534 42.21 77.52 2.77
N ARG A 535 41.46 76.59 2.10
CA ARG A 535 40.15 75.93 2.53
C ARG A 535 39.31 75.22 1.42
N GLU A 536 39.00 73.91 1.54
CA GLU A 536 37.80 73.20 0.94
C GLU A 536 37.79 71.66 1.25
N GLN A 537 36.80 71.06 1.97
CA GLN A 537 36.73 69.56 2.09
C GLN A 537 35.48 68.80 2.69
N LEU A 538 34.23 69.34 2.80
CA LEU A 538 33.24 68.80 3.78
C LEU A 538 31.87 68.18 3.33
N ALA A 539 31.62 67.80 2.06
CA ALA A 539 30.23 67.62 1.56
C ALA A 539 29.60 66.19 1.40
N LEU A 540 30.29 65.05 1.62
CA LEU A 540 29.93 63.79 0.93
C LEU A 540 28.98 62.76 1.63
N ILE A 541 28.53 62.95 2.87
CA ILE A 541 28.14 61.79 3.74
C ILE A 541 26.63 61.39 3.74
N ALA A 542 25.69 62.21 3.25
CA ALA A 542 24.26 62.05 3.58
C ALA A 542 23.43 61.01 2.77
N GLY A 543 23.96 60.38 1.71
CA GLY A 543 23.11 59.79 0.66
C GLY A 543 22.62 58.34 0.82
N THR A 544 23.20 57.52 1.70
CA THR A 544 23.16 56.04 1.55
C THR A 544 22.09 55.30 2.36
N ALA A 545 21.46 55.92 3.36
CA ALA A 545 20.64 55.20 4.33
C ALA A 545 19.25 54.75 3.84
N VAL A 546 18.65 55.47 2.88
CA VAL A 546 17.23 55.29 2.51
C VAL A 546 16.98 54.02 1.68
N VAL A 547 17.94 53.64 0.83
CA VAL A 547 17.78 52.51 -0.12
C VAL A 547 17.75 51.16 0.60
N GLY A 548 18.49 51.00 1.70
CA GLY A 548 18.57 49.74 2.45
C GLY A 548 17.25 49.35 3.12
N VAL A 549 16.50 50.31 3.65
CA VAL A 549 15.25 50.06 4.39
C VAL A 549 14.14 49.55 3.45
N VAL A 550 14.06 50.09 2.24
CA VAL A 550 13.03 49.70 1.24
C VAL A 550 13.24 48.26 0.77
N LEU A 551 14.49 47.85 0.52
CA LEU A 551 14.82 46.48 0.10
C LEU A 551 14.45 45.44 1.16
N VAL A 552 14.71 45.72 2.45
CA VAL A 552 14.35 44.80 3.55
C VAL A 552 12.83 44.63 3.67
N LEU A 553 12.05 45.72 3.52
CA LEU A 553 10.59 45.66 3.56
C LEU A 553 10.01 44.83 2.41
N VAL A 554 10.55 44.95 1.20
CA VAL A 554 10.12 44.13 0.04
C VAL A 554 10.39 42.64 0.29
N VAL A 555 11.56 42.29 0.82
CA VAL A 555 11.90 40.89 1.15
C VAL A 555 10.97 40.33 2.23
N ILE A 556 10.63 41.11 3.27
CA ILE A 556 9.67 40.69 4.30
C ILE A 556 8.27 40.48 3.71
N VAL A 557 7.78 41.37 2.84
CA VAL A 557 6.47 41.21 2.20
C VAL A 557 6.44 39.98 1.30
N VAL A 558 7.48 39.73 0.49
CA VAL A 558 7.58 38.52 -0.34
C VAL A 558 7.64 37.26 0.54
N ALA A 559 8.43 37.27 1.62
CA ALA A 559 8.49 36.15 2.56
C ALA A 559 7.13 35.87 3.22
N VAL A 560 6.41 36.90 3.67
CA VAL A 560 5.06 36.74 4.27
C VAL A 560 4.04 36.25 3.23
N LEU A 561 4.12 36.68 1.97
CA LEU A 561 3.27 36.18 0.89
C LEU A 561 3.60 34.72 0.53
N CYS A 562 4.88 34.34 0.47
CA CYS A 562 5.32 32.96 0.26
C CYS A 562 4.90 32.05 1.42
N LEU A 563 5.04 32.50 2.67
CA LEU A 563 4.63 31.74 3.86
C LEU A 563 3.10 31.62 3.97
N ARG A 564 2.33 32.67 3.66
CA ARG A 564 0.87 32.58 3.57
C ARG A 564 0.41 31.65 2.44
N LYS A 565 1.11 31.66 1.29
CA LYS A 565 0.84 30.74 0.17
C LYS A 565 1.23 29.30 0.47
N GLN A 566 2.24 29.04 1.30
CA GLN A 566 2.55 27.70 1.82
C GLN A 566 1.62 27.26 2.96
N SER A 567 1.15 28.18 3.80
CA SER A 567 0.26 27.86 4.94
C SER A 567 -1.18 27.56 4.51
N ASN A 568 -1.69 28.25 3.48
CA ASN A 568 -2.96 27.88 2.83
C ASN A 568 -2.82 26.72 1.82
N GLY A 569 -1.61 26.15 1.67
CA GLY A 569 -1.30 25.11 0.69
C GLY A 569 -1.08 23.71 1.27
N ARG A 570 -1.47 23.45 2.53
CA ARG A 570 -1.20 22.18 3.23
C ARG A 570 -2.39 21.51 3.93
N GLU A 571 -3.59 22.07 3.80
CA GLU A 571 -4.87 21.42 4.18
C GLU A 571 -5.95 21.64 3.10
N ALA A 572 -5.62 21.44 1.81
CA ALA A 572 -6.55 21.77 0.71
C ALA A 572 -6.33 20.96 -0.59
N GLU A 573 -6.28 19.62 -0.54
CA GLU A 573 -6.23 18.82 -1.79
C GLU A 573 -6.89 17.42 -1.68
N TYR A 574 -8.13 17.36 -1.18
CA TYR A 574 -9.06 16.24 -1.47
C TYR A 574 -10.55 16.62 -1.24
N SER A 575 -10.94 17.86 -1.54
CA SER A 575 -12.32 18.35 -1.29
C SER A 575 -12.72 19.61 -2.09
N ASP A 576 -12.57 19.62 -3.42
CA ASP A 576 -13.27 20.63 -4.26
C ASP A 576 -13.52 20.25 -5.74
N LYS A 577 -13.81 18.97 -6.05
CA LYS A 577 -14.33 18.56 -7.38
C LYS A 577 -15.81 18.12 -7.36
N HIS A 578 -16.45 18.14 -6.19
CA HIS A 578 -17.85 17.78 -6.03
C HIS A 578 -18.85 18.81 -6.64
N GLY A 579 -18.37 19.96 -7.12
CA GLY A 579 -19.21 21.00 -7.73
C GLY A 579 -19.62 20.78 -9.19
N GLN A 580 -19.11 19.74 -9.88
CA GLN A 580 -19.29 19.60 -11.33
C GLN A 580 -20.54 18.84 -11.79
N TYR A 581 -21.28 18.19 -10.88
CA TYR A 581 -22.48 17.39 -11.18
C TYR A 581 -23.80 18.01 -10.71
N LEU A 582 -23.83 19.35 -10.62
CA LEU A 582 -25.04 20.10 -10.30
C LEU A 582 -25.94 20.23 -11.54
N ILE A 583 -26.76 19.22 -11.80
CA ILE A 583 -27.92 19.37 -12.68
C ILE A 583 -28.89 20.34 -11.98
N GLY A 584 -29.50 21.26 -12.77
CA GLY A 584 -30.15 22.47 -12.28
C GLY A 584 -30.97 22.33 -10.98
N HIS A 585 -30.70 23.24 -10.03
CA HIS A 585 -31.19 23.29 -8.64
C HIS A 585 -30.26 22.73 -7.53
N GLY A 586 -28.98 22.47 -7.81
CA GLY A 586 -28.00 22.25 -6.74
C GLY A 586 -28.12 20.90 -6.03
N THR A 587 -28.82 19.94 -6.64
CA THR A 587 -29.06 18.61 -6.07
C THR A 587 -28.04 17.61 -6.61
N LYS A 588 -27.36 16.88 -5.71
CA LYS A 588 -26.46 15.77 -6.09
C LYS A 588 -27.32 14.60 -6.60
N VAL A 589 -27.00 14.05 -7.76
CA VAL A 589 -27.72 12.90 -8.36
C VAL A 589 -26.75 11.73 -8.48
N TYR A 590 -27.22 10.51 -8.27
CA TYR A 590 -26.43 9.29 -8.53
C TYR A 590 -26.07 9.17 -10.02
N ILE A 591 -24.79 8.90 -10.29
CA ILE A 591 -24.24 8.59 -11.61
C ILE A 591 -23.99 7.09 -11.65
N ASP A 592 -24.50 6.40 -12.67
CA ASP A 592 -24.32 4.95 -12.80
C ASP A 592 -22.89 4.63 -13.27
N PRO A 593 -22.04 3.94 -12.47
CA PRO A 593 -20.66 3.65 -12.87
C PRO A 593 -20.55 2.83 -14.17
N PHE A 594 -21.62 2.12 -14.55
CA PHE A 594 -21.69 1.41 -15.83
C PHE A 594 -21.76 2.33 -17.07
N THR A 595 -21.86 3.66 -16.92
CA THR A 595 -21.69 4.60 -18.05
C THR A 595 -20.23 4.89 -18.40
N TYR A 596 -19.26 4.42 -17.60
CA TYR A 596 -17.83 4.55 -17.88
C TYR A 596 -17.33 3.31 -18.63
N GLU A 597 -16.49 3.51 -19.66
CA GLU A 597 -15.90 2.40 -20.42
C GLU A 597 -14.84 1.65 -19.60
N ASP A 598 -14.00 2.40 -18.85
CA ASP A 598 -13.03 1.88 -17.89
C ASP A 598 -13.58 1.99 -16.45
N PRO A 599 -13.82 0.87 -15.73
CA PRO A 599 -14.23 0.90 -14.32
C PRO A 599 -13.24 1.65 -13.41
N ASN A 600 -11.96 1.73 -13.79
CA ASN A 600 -10.95 2.44 -13.01
C ASN A 600 -11.13 3.97 -13.13
N GLU A 601 -11.81 4.50 -14.15
CA GLU A 601 -12.19 5.92 -14.20
C GLU A 601 -13.28 6.23 -13.16
N ALA A 602 -14.36 5.45 -13.14
CA ALA A 602 -15.41 5.59 -12.14
C ALA A 602 -14.89 5.39 -10.70
N VAL A 603 -13.89 4.52 -10.51
CA VAL A 603 -13.21 4.36 -9.21
C VAL A 603 -12.37 5.58 -8.87
N ARG A 604 -11.53 6.08 -9.79
CA ARG A 604 -10.72 7.30 -9.59
C ARG A 604 -11.57 8.54 -9.29
N GLU A 605 -12.82 8.57 -9.76
CA GLU A 605 -13.74 9.68 -9.56
C GLU A 605 -14.53 9.59 -8.25
N PHE A 606 -15.09 8.43 -7.93
CA PHE A 606 -16.01 8.28 -6.79
C PHE A 606 -15.38 7.65 -5.55
N ALA A 607 -14.24 6.96 -5.66
CA ALA A 607 -13.59 6.27 -4.55
C ALA A 607 -12.17 6.80 -4.30
N LYS A 608 -11.74 6.73 -3.05
CA LYS A 608 -10.38 7.08 -2.65
C LYS A 608 -9.47 5.85 -2.75
N GLU A 609 -8.40 5.94 -3.54
CA GLU A 609 -7.33 4.95 -3.51
C GLU A 609 -6.54 5.04 -2.19
N ILE A 610 -6.25 3.88 -1.59
CA ILE A 610 -5.51 3.69 -0.35
C ILE A 610 -4.24 2.89 -0.66
N ASP A 611 -3.10 3.36 -0.16
CA ASP A 611 -1.85 2.59 -0.22
C ASP A 611 -1.97 1.35 0.69
N VAL A 612 -1.64 0.18 0.15
CA VAL A 612 -1.74 -1.11 0.85
C VAL A 612 -0.92 -1.15 2.15
N SER A 613 0.17 -0.38 2.24
CA SER A 613 0.98 -0.27 3.47
C SER A 613 0.26 0.36 4.65
N TYR A 614 -0.87 1.05 4.42
CA TYR A 614 -1.74 1.61 5.47
C TYR A 614 -2.80 0.62 5.94
N VAL A 615 -2.92 -0.55 5.31
CA VAL A 615 -3.96 -1.55 5.56
C VAL A 615 -3.35 -2.77 6.26
N LYS A 616 -3.95 -3.19 7.36
CA LYS A 616 -3.62 -4.45 8.04
C LYS A 616 -4.87 -5.33 8.13
N ILE A 617 -4.88 -6.44 7.42
CA ILE A 617 -5.90 -7.49 7.55
C ILE A 617 -5.69 -8.20 8.91
N GLU A 618 -6.76 -8.48 9.66
CA GLU A 618 -6.71 -9.17 10.96
C GLU A 618 -7.33 -10.57 10.90
N GLU A 619 -8.61 -10.70 10.54
CA GLU A 619 -9.35 -11.98 10.58
C GLU A 619 -10.46 -12.02 9.50
N VAL A 620 -10.83 -13.22 9.03
CA VAL A 620 -11.95 -13.39 8.09
C VAL A 620 -13.28 -13.40 8.86
N ILE A 621 -14.20 -12.49 8.50
CA ILE A 621 -15.51 -12.34 9.15
C ILE A 621 -16.67 -12.87 8.30
N GLY A 622 -16.42 -13.17 7.02
CA GLY A 622 -17.42 -13.76 6.13
C GLY A 622 -16.85 -14.04 4.73
N ALA A 623 -17.65 -14.70 3.89
CA ALA A 623 -17.33 -14.92 2.49
C ALA A 623 -18.56 -14.61 1.62
N GLY A 624 -18.34 -13.97 0.48
CA GLY A 624 -19.37 -13.61 -0.49
C GLY A 624 -18.94 -13.93 -1.93
N GLU A 625 -19.75 -13.48 -2.90
CA GLU A 625 -19.59 -13.79 -4.34
C GLU A 625 -18.20 -13.44 -4.90
N PHE A 626 -17.64 -12.30 -4.49
CA PHE A 626 -16.34 -11.80 -4.97
C PHE A 626 -15.12 -12.35 -4.21
N GLY A 627 -15.30 -12.81 -2.97
CA GLY A 627 -14.19 -13.24 -2.12
C GLY A 627 -14.49 -13.19 -0.62
N GLU A 628 -13.42 -13.12 0.18
CA GLU A 628 -13.53 -13.07 1.64
C GLU A 628 -13.71 -11.62 2.12
N VAL A 629 -14.58 -11.43 3.12
CA VAL A 629 -14.70 -10.20 3.89
C VAL A 629 -13.88 -10.38 5.15
N CYS A 630 -12.89 -9.53 5.34
CA CYS A 630 -12.02 -9.55 6.51
C CYS A 630 -12.27 -8.32 7.40
N ARG A 631 -12.06 -8.47 8.70
CA ARG A 631 -11.87 -7.33 9.61
C ARG A 631 -10.40 -6.91 9.57
N GLY A 632 -10.13 -5.62 9.69
CA GLY A 632 -8.77 -5.08 9.65
C GLY A 632 -8.63 -3.69 10.24
N ARG A 633 -7.44 -3.11 10.11
CA ARG A 633 -7.07 -1.75 10.54
C ARG A 633 -6.66 -0.91 9.34
N LEU A 634 -7.08 0.36 9.35
CA LEU A 634 -6.62 1.39 8.43
C LEU A 634 -5.87 2.47 9.21
N LYS A 635 -4.60 2.69 8.87
CA LYS A 635 -3.70 3.65 9.52
C LYS A 635 -3.12 4.64 8.50
N ALA A 636 -3.99 5.45 7.91
CA ALA A 636 -3.58 6.49 6.97
C ALA A 636 -2.74 7.59 7.65
N PRO A 637 -1.75 8.20 6.96
CA PRO A 637 -0.94 9.30 7.50
C PRO A 637 -1.79 10.44 8.05
N GLY A 638 -1.46 10.92 9.25
CA GLY A 638 -2.17 12.02 9.92
C GLY A 638 -3.55 11.69 10.49
N LYS A 639 -4.09 10.48 10.30
CA LYS A 639 -5.37 10.05 10.89
C LYS A 639 -5.16 9.06 12.04
N LYS A 640 -6.13 9.02 12.97
CA LYS A 640 -6.22 7.96 13.98
C LYS A 640 -6.55 6.64 13.28
N GLU A 641 -5.96 5.54 13.76
CA GLU A 641 -6.26 4.19 13.27
C GLU A 641 -7.76 3.86 13.46
N SER A 642 -8.41 3.37 12.40
CA SER A 642 -9.80 2.92 12.40
C SER A 642 -9.91 1.41 12.14
N CYS A 643 -10.99 0.80 12.66
CA CYS A 643 -11.34 -0.58 12.33
C CYS A 643 -12.19 -0.57 11.04
N VAL A 644 -11.84 -1.44 10.10
CA VAL A 644 -12.46 -1.51 8.76
C VAL A 644 -12.91 -2.93 8.44
N ALA A 645 -13.95 -3.04 7.61
CA ALA A 645 -14.25 -4.27 6.89
C ALA A 645 -13.62 -4.19 5.50
N ILE A 646 -12.99 -5.27 5.06
CA ILE A 646 -12.15 -5.36 3.87
C ILE A 646 -12.73 -6.47 2.99
N LYS A 647 -13.53 -6.10 2.00
CA LYS A 647 -13.97 -7.04 0.96
C LYS A 647 -12.79 -7.26 0.01
N THR A 648 -12.38 -8.50 -0.22
CA THR A 648 -11.28 -8.85 -1.12
C THR A 648 -11.82 -9.49 -2.39
N LEU A 649 -11.21 -9.19 -3.55
CA LEU A 649 -11.48 -9.88 -4.81
C LEU A 649 -10.49 -11.03 -4.97
N LYS A 650 -11.00 -12.27 -5.06
CA LYS A 650 -10.19 -13.50 -5.18
C LYS A 650 -9.30 -13.51 -6.42
N GLY A 651 -8.11 -14.09 -6.30
CA GLY A 651 -7.23 -14.35 -7.45
C GLY A 651 -7.93 -15.19 -8.52
N GLY A 652 -7.68 -14.90 -9.80
CA GLY A 652 -8.33 -15.58 -10.93
C GLY A 652 -9.74 -15.07 -11.28
N TYR A 653 -10.11 -13.87 -10.82
CA TYR A 653 -11.36 -13.22 -11.23
C TYR A 653 -11.43 -12.98 -12.75
N THR A 654 -12.65 -12.93 -13.28
CA THR A 654 -12.92 -12.44 -14.65
C THR A 654 -12.97 -10.91 -14.68
N GLU A 655 -12.68 -10.28 -15.82
CA GLU A 655 -12.86 -8.82 -15.97
C GLU A 655 -14.31 -8.36 -15.70
N ARG A 656 -15.29 -9.25 -15.88
CA ARG A 656 -16.67 -9.03 -15.46
C ARG A 656 -16.79 -8.90 -13.94
N GLN A 657 -16.29 -9.88 -13.18
CA GLN A 657 -16.28 -9.84 -11.72
C GLN A 657 -15.48 -8.65 -11.19
N ARG A 658 -14.36 -8.30 -11.84
CA ARG A 658 -13.58 -7.09 -11.54
C ARG A 658 -14.41 -5.83 -11.71
N ARG A 659 -15.12 -5.70 -12.84
CA ARG A 659 -16.00 -4.57 -13.14
C ARG A 659 -17.15 -4.47 -12.15
N GLU A 660 -17.81 -5.58 -11.84
CA GLU A 660 -18.90 -5.64 -10.85
C GLU A 660 -18.39 -5.22 -9.45
N PHE A 661 -17.26 -5.78 -8.99
CA PHE A 661 -16.62 -5.42 -7.73
C PHE A 661 -16.22 -3.93 -7.65
N LEU A 662 -15.54 -3.41 -8.68
CA LEU A 662 -15.17 -1.99 -8.72
C LEU A 662 -16.39 -1.07 -8.83
N SER A 663 -17.45 -1.49 -9.54
CA SER A 663 -18.70 -0.73 -9.61
C SER A 663 -19.39 -0.61 -8.25
N GLU A 664 -19.36 -1.64 -7.41
CA GLU A 664 -19.88 -1.59 -6.04
C GLU A 664 -19.19 -0.50 -5.22
N ALA A 665 -17.86 -0.41 -5.31
CA ALA A 665 -17.10 0.67 -4.68
C ALA A 665 -17.45 2.06 -5.24
N SER A 666 -17.58 2.20 -6.57
CA SER A 666 -17.97 3.45 -7.23
C SER A 666 -19.41 3.88 -6.91
N ILE A 667 -20.33 2.95 -6.63
CA ILE A 667 -21.67 3.26 -6.12
C ILE A 667 -21.56 3.78 -4.68
N MET A 668 -20.88 3.02 -3.81
CA MET A 668 -20.71 3.37 -2.39
C MET A 668 -20.04 4.74 -2.19
N GLY A 669 -19.02 5.05 -2.99
CA GLY A 669 -18.26 6.30 -2.91
C GLY A 669 -19.07 7.57 -3.21
N GLN A 670 -20.24 7.44 -3.87
CA GLN A 670 -21.12 8.58 -4.13
C GLN A 670 -22.00 8.96 -2.91
N PHE A 671 -22.13 8.07 -1.93
CA PHE A 671 -23.09 8.19 -0.82
C PHE A 671 -22.42 8.56 0.51
N GLU A 672 -23.01 9.53 1.20
CA GLU A 672 -22.59 9.96 2.54
C GLU A 672 -23.82 10.26 3.40
N HIS A 673 -24.15 9.35 4.32
CA HIS A 673 -25.29 9.49 5.24
C HIS A 673 -25.10 8.57 6.46
N PRO A 674 -25.46 8.98 7.70
CA PRO A 674 -25.22 8.20 8.92
C PRO A 674 -25.86 6.80 8.95
N ASN A 675 -26.89 6.56 8.14
CA ASN A 675 -27.55 5.25 7.99
C ASN A 675 -27.27 4.55 6.65
N ILE A 676 -26.19 4.94 5.94
CA ILE A 676 -25.65 4.24 4.78
C ILE A 676 -24.23 3.77 5.14
N ILE A 677 -23.84 2.56 4.72
CA ILE A 677 -22.49 2.05 4.96
C ILE A 677 -21.46 2.91 4.19
N ARG A 678 -20.47 3.43 4.90
CA ARG A 678 -19.50 4.36 4.34
C ARG A 678 -18.28 3.63 3.78
N LEU A 679 -17.90 3.98 2.56
CA LEU A 679 -16.61 3.63 1.96
C LEU A 679 -15.48 4.43 2.63
N GLU A 680 -14.43 3.76 3.06
CA GLU A 680 -13.16 4.39 3.49
C GLU A 680 -12.23 4.61 2.28
N GLY A 681 -12.26 3.66 1.33
CA GLY A 681 -11.55 3.70 0.07
C GLY A 681 -11.39 2.32 -0.55
N VAL A 682 -10.52 2.23 -1.55
CA VAL A 682 -10.19 1.00 -2.29
C VAL A 682 -8.69 0.81 -2.36
N VAL A 683 -8.25 -0.42 -2.60
CA VAL A 683 -6.87 -0.73 -3.00
C VAL A 683 -6.98 -1.38 -4.37
N THR A 684 -6.54 -0.67 -5.42
CA THR A 684 -6.57 -1.15 -6.81
C THR A 684 -5.18 -1.27 -7.42
N ASN A 685 -4.19 -0.56 -6.88
CA ASN A 685 -2.78 -0.63 -7.33
C ASN A 685 -1.99 -1.83 -6.77
N SER A 686 -2.62 -2.76 -6.05
CA SER A 686 -1.97 -4.01 -5.61
C SER A 686 -2.98 -5.15 -5.51
N MET A 687 -2.47 -6.39 -5.37
CA MET A 687 -3.28 -7.60 -5.27
C MET A 687 -3.27 -8.18 -3.84
N PRO A 688 -4.41 -8.66 -3.31
CA PRO A 688 -5.73 -8.66 -3.93
C PRO A 688 -6.33 -7.25 -3.99
N VAL A 689 -7.23 -7.01 -4.95
CA VAL A 689 -8.02 -5.77 -5.01
C VAL A 689 -8.96 -5.73 -3.80
N MET A 690 -9.05 -4.59 -3.11
CA MET A 690 -9.80 -4.46 -1.86
C MET A 690 -10.80 -3.30 -1.89
N ILE A 691 -11.94 -3.49 -1.23
CA ILE A 691 -12.90 -2.43 -0.87
C ILE A 691 -12.91 -2.33 0.64
N LEU A 692 -12.59 -1.15 1.16
CA LEU A 692 -12.53 -0.87 2.59
C LEU A 692 -13.75 -0.05 3.00
N THR A 693 -14.56 -0.58 3.91
CA THR A 693 -15.70 0.11 4.51
C THR A 693 -15.46 0.31 6.00
N GLU A 694 -16.27 1.15 6.64
CA GLU A 694 -16.35 1.13 8.11
C GLU A 694 -16.73 -0.28 8.61
N PHE A 695 -16.15 -0.70 9.74
CA PHE A 695 -16.50 -1.97 10.37
C PHE A 695 -17.78 -1.84 11.21
N MET A 696 -18.67 -2.83 11.12
CA MET A 696 -19.97 -2.86 11.80
C MET A 696 -20.01 -4.05 12.74
N GLU A 697 -19.84 -3.79 14.04
CA GLU A 697 -19.42 -4.79 15.04
C GLU A 697 -20.44 -5.91 15.28
N ASN A 698 -21.71 -5.67 14.99
CA ASN A 698 -22.80 -6.62 15.21
C ASN A 698 -23.21 -7.35 13.91
N GLY A 699 -22.53 -7.11 12.78
CA GLY A 699 -22.78 -7.79 11.51
C GLY A 699 -24.16 -7.48 10.91
N ALA A 700 -24.72 -8.46 10.18
CA ALA A 700 -26.02 -8.34 9.52
C ALA A 700 -27.19 -8.38 10.52
N LEU A 701 -28.17 -7.50 10.34
CA LEU A 701 -29.28 -7.27 11.26
C LEU A 701 -30.15 -8.51 11.44
N ASP A 702 -30.39 -9.30 10.40
CA ASP A 702 -31.21 -10.52 10.47
C ASP A 702 -30.59 -11.55 11.44
N SER A 703 -29.29 -11.73 11.38
CA SER A 703 -28.52 -12.64 12.23
C SER A 703 -28.38 -12.07 13.63
N PHE A 704 -28.06 -10.77 13.74
CA PHE A 704 -28.02 -10.05 15.01
C PHE A 704 -29.32 -10.16 15.80
N LEU A 705 -30.47 -10.02 15.14
CA LEU A 705 -31.78 -10.17 15.76
C LEU A 705 -32.05 -11.61 16.23
N ARG A 706 -31.76 -12.62 15.40
CA ARG A 706 -31.92 -14.04 15.79
C ARG A 706 -31.06 -14.43 16.99
N LEU A 707 -29.83 -13.91 17.06
CA LEU A 707 -28.93 -14.09 18.21
C LEU A 707 -29.42 -13.37 19.48
N ASN A 708 -30.21 -12.31 19.34
CA ASN A 708 -30.73 -11.48 20.43
C ASN A 708 -32.27 -11.54 20.55
N ASP A 709 -32.86 -12.68 20.19
CA ASP A 709 -34.31 -12.91 20.16
C ASP A 709 -34.99 -12.61 21.51
N GLY A 710 -35.88 -11.61 21.51
CA GLY A 710 -36.60 -11.10 22.68
C GLY A 710 -35.83 -10.12 23.56
N GLN A 711 -34.59 -9.74 23.24
CA GLN A 711 -33.78 -8.86 24.10
C GLN A 711 -34.00 -7.35 23.86
N PHE A 712 -34.63 -6.95 22.75
CA PHE A 712 -34.89 -5.55 22.42
C PHE A 712 -36.31 -5.13 22.77
N THR A 713 -36.45 -3.95 23.38
CA THR A 713 -37.74 -3.30 23.52
C THR A 713 -38.26 -2.85 22.15
N VAL A 714 -39.59 -2.81 21.99
CA VAL A 714 -40.25 -2.32 20.76
C VAL A 714 -39.74 -0.94 20.32
N ILE A 715 -39.43 -0.04 21.27
CA ILE A 715 -38.89 1.29 20.94
C ILE A 715 -37.46 1.23 20.38
N GLN A 716 -36.63 0.28 20.79
CA GLN A 716 -35.31 0.04 20.19
C GLN A 716 -35.44 -0.51 18.76
N LEU A 717 -36.34 -1.48 18.54
CA LEU A 717 -36.64 -2.02 17.20
C LEU A 717 -37.16 -0.92 16.26
N VAL A 718 -38.07 -0.06 16.72
CA VAL A 718 -38.54 1.11 15.97
C VAL A 718 -37.41 2.12 15.72
N GLY A 719 -36.45 2.25 16.63
CA GLY A 719 -35.23 3.04 16.44
C GLY A 719 -34.33 2.50 15.31
N MET A 720 -34.10 1.19 15.27
CA MET A 720 -33.38 0.49 14.19
C MET A 720 -34.08 0.74 12.83
N LEU A 721 -35.39 0.51 12.77
CA LEU A 721 -36.23 0.74 11.59
C LEU A 721 -36.17 2.19 11.11
N ARG A 722 -36.28 3.16 12.04
CA ARG A 722 -36.17 4.59 11.73
C ARG A 722 -34.80 4.95 11.13
N GLY A 723 -33.73 4.31 11.58
CA GLY A 723 -32.40 4.43 10.96
C GLY A 723 -32.40 3.97 9.50
N ILE A 724 -32.88 2.75 9.24
CA ILE A 724 -32.98 2.16 7.90
C ILE A 724 -33.83 3.05 6.98
N ALA A 725 -35.00 3.49 7.44
CA ALA A 725 -35.87 4.39 6.68
C ALA A 725 -35.20 5.75 6.36
N SER A 726 -34.35 6.26 7.25
CA SER A 726 -33.58 7.48 6.99
C SER A 726 -32.52 7.30 5.91
N GLY A 727 -31.82 6.15 5.89
CA GLY A 727 -30.90 5.78 4.81
C GLY A 727 -31.62 5.62 3.47
N MET A 728 -32.75 4.89 3.45
CA MET A 728 -33.52 4.70 2.24
C MET A 728 -34.17 5.99 1.70
N ARG A 729 -34.53 6.93 2.58
CA ARG A 729 -34.93 8.29 2.19
C ARG A 729 -33.79 8.98 1.42
N TYR A 730 -32.58 8.96 1.96
CA TYR A 730 -31.42 9.57 1.33
C TYR A 730 -31.12 8.95 -0.05
N LEU A 731 -31.17 7.62 -0.18
CA LEU A 731 -30.99 6.95 -1.48
C LEU A 731 -32.07 7.36 -2.49
N ALA A 732 -33.33 7.46 -2.07
CA ALA A 732 -34.41 7.92 -2.92
C ALA A 732 -34.27 9.40 -3.33
N GLU A 733 -33.76 10.26 -2.45
CA GLU A 733 -33.41 11.66 -2.75
C GLU A 733 -32.25 11.75 -3.75
N MET A 734 -31.25 10.87 -3.65
CA MET A 734 -30.16 10.68 -4.62
C MET A 734 -30.62 10.04 -5.96
N SER A 735 -31.92 9.73 -6.11
CA SER A 735 -32.50 8.99 -7.25
C SER A 735 -31.97 7.56 -7.44
N TYR A 736 -31.38 6.97 -6.40
CA TYR A 736 -30.93 5.59 -6.39
C TYR A 736 -32.05 4.64 -5.93
N VAL A 737 -32.05 3.41 -6.47
CA VAL A 737 -32.99 2.34 -6.14
C VAL A 737 -32.19 1.11 -5.76
N HIS A 738 -32.40 0.60 -4.55
CA HIS A 738 -31.59 -0.46 -3.94
C HIS A 738 -31.87 -1.85 -4.50
N ARG A 739 -33.14 -2.14 -4.85
CA ARG A 739 -33.59 -3.40 -5.50
C ARG A 739 -33.45 -4.70 -4.69
N ASP A 740 -32.63 -4.72 -3.65
CA ASP A 740 -32.52 -5.81 -2.67
C ASP A 740 -32.38 -5.29 -1.22
N LEU A 741 -33.40 -4.56 -0.78
CA LEU A 741 -33.49 -4.12 0.61
C LEU A 741 -34.08 -5.26 1.48
N ALA A 742 -33.26 -5.83 2.34
CA ALA A 742 -33.62 -6.93 3.24
C ALA A 742 -32.81 -6.83 4.55
N ALA A 743 -33.26 -7.44 5.65
CA ALA A 743 -32.55 -7.37 6.93
C ALA A 743 -31.11 -7.93 6.87
N ARG A 744 -30.84 -8.91 5.98
CA ARG A 744 -29.48 -9.43 5.71
C ARG A 744 -28.52 -8.39 5.10
N ASN A 745 -29.06 -7.37 4.43
CA ASN A 745 -28.31 -6.28 3.77
C ASN A 745 -28.29 -5.00 4.62
N ILE A 746 -28.74 -5.08 5.88
CA ILE A 746 -28.57 -4.02 6.88
C ILE A 746 -27.48 -4.44 7.86
N LEU A 747 -26.47 -3.60 8.06
CA LEU A 747 -25.42 -3.83 9.04
C LEU A 747 -25.70 -3.04 10.33
N VAL A 748 -25.29 -3.58 11.48
CA VAL A 748 -25.51 -3.01 12.81
C VAL A 748 -24.18 -2.73 13.50
N ASN A 749 -24.00 -1.54 14.06
CA ASN A 749 -22.80 -1.19 14.84
C ASN A 749 -23.01 -1.43 16.35
N SER A 750 -21.94 -1.25 17.13
CA SER A 750 -21.92 -1.37 18.60
C SER A 750 -22.94 -0.49 19.33
N ASN A 751 -23.39 0.60 18.71
CA ASN A 751 -24.40 1.52 19.26
C ASN A 751 -25.82 1.25 18.73
N LEU A 752 -26.07 0.06 18.15
CA LEU A 752 -27.33 -0.35 17.53
C LEU A 752 -27.77 0.51 16.32
N VAL A 753 -26.86 1.32 15.75
CA VAL A 753 -27.14 2.09 14.55
C VAL A 753 -27.15 1.15 13.35
N CYS A 754 -28.30 1.04 12.70
CA CYS A 754 -28.47 0.30 11.46
C CYS A 754 -28.02 1.14 10.26
N LYS A 755 -27.27 0.52 9.35
CA LYS A 755 -26.84 1.11 8.07
C LYS A 755 -27.21 0.20 6.91
N VAL A 756 -27.76 0.79 5.86
CA VAL A 756 -28.06 0.11 4.61
C VAL A 756 -26.76 -0.19 3.86
N SER A 757 -26.63 -1.40 3.31
CA SER A 757 -25.43 -1.93 2.67
C SER A 757 -25.78 -2.88 1.51
N ASP A 758 -24.75 -3.40 0.83
CA ASP A 758 -24.86 -4.27 -0.36
C ASP A 758 -25.59 -3.61 -1.55
N PHE A 759 -24.82 -2.77 -2.25
CA PHE A 759 -25.26 -2.05 -3.44
C PHE A 759 -25.02 -2.83 -4.76
N GLY A 760 -24.56 -4.09 -4.68
CA GLY A 760 -24.10 -4.87 -5.84
C GLY A 760 -25.19 -5.28 -6.83
N LEU A 761 -26.48 -5.18 -6.45
CA LEU A 761 -27.61 -5.68 -7.24
C LEU A 761 -28.25 -4.63 -8.18
N SER A 762 -27.47 -3.63 -8.60
CA SER A 762 -27.79 -2.69 -9.70
C SER A 762 -27.86 -3.36 -11.09
N ARG A 763 -27.46 -4.63 -11.19
CA ARG A 763 -27.64 -5.60 -12.30
C ARG A 763 -26.85 -5.37 -13.60
N PHE A 764 -26.01 -6.35 -13.91
CA PHE A 764 -26.11 -7.09 -15.18
C PHE A 764 -26.26 -8.60 -14.92
N LEU A 765 -26.59 -9.37 -15.96
CA LEU A 765 -27.07 -10.75 -15.84
C LEU A 765 -25.98 -11.75 -16.21
N GLU A 766 -25.74 -12.77 -15.37
CA GLU A 766 -25.19 -14.10 -15.74
C GLU A 766 -25.35 -15.08 -14.56
N GLU A 767 -25.00 -16.34 -14.81
CA GLU A 767 -25.61 -17.51 -14.15
C GLU A 767 -24.84 -18.02 -12.91
N ASN A 768 -25.35 -19.12 -12.32
CA ASN A 768 -24.69 -19.96 -11.31
C ASN A 768 -24.45 -19.36 -9.91
N SER A 769 -25.50 -19.34 -9.08
CA SER A 769 -25.35 -19.48 -7.62
C SER A 769 -26.54 -20.28 -7.03
N SER A 770 -26.26 -21.19 -6.10
CA SER A 770 -27.17 -22.27 -5.67
C SER A 770 -28.02 -21.94 -4.44
N ASP A 771 -28.48 -20.70 -4.28
CA ASP A 771 -29.36 -20.29 -3.17
C ASP A 771 -30.86 -20.39 -3.55
N PRO A 772 -31.68 -21.21 -2.86
CA PRO A 772 -33.11 -21.35 -3.13
C PRO A 772 -33.95 -20.08 -2.85
N THR A 773 -33.35 -19.00 -2.39
CA THR A 773 -34.01 -17.73 -2.06
C THR A 773 -34.24 -16.82 -3.28
N TYR A 774 -33.70 -17.18 -4.45
CA TYR A 774 -33.85 -16.45 -5.71
C TYR A 774 -34.40 -17.34 -6.83
N THR A 775 -35.40 -16.88 -7.60
CA THR A 775 -35.90 -17.61 -8.79
C THR A 775 -35.94 -16.70 -10.01
N SER A 776 -35.42 -17.21 -11.14
CA SER A 776 -35.39 -16.49 -12.40
C SER A 776 -36.40 -17.07 -13.40
N SER A 777 -37.49 -16.35 -13.65
CA SER A 777 -38.50 -16.70 -14.66
C SER A 777 -38.40 -15.87 -15.95
N LEU A 778 -37.61 -14.79 -15.99
CA LEU A 778 -37.42 -13.90 -17.15
C LEU A 778 -36.04 -13.20 -17.10
N GLY A 779 -34.94 -13.97 -17.07
CA GLY A 779 -33.58 -13.44 -17.21
C GLY A 779 -33.13 -12.52 -16.05
N GLY A 780 -32.80 -13.13 -14.91
CA GLY A 780 -32.12 -12.48 -13.79
C GLY A 780 -32.61 -12.87 -12.41
N LYS A 781 -31.66 -12.96 -11.47
CA LYS A 781 -31.85 -13.27 -10.04
C LYS A 781 -32.68 -12.16 -9.37
N ILE A 782 -33.73 -12.53 -8.62
CA ILE A 782 -34.58 -11.62 -7.84
C ILE A 782 -34.91 -12.24 -6.46
N PRO A 783 -34.79 -11.46 -5.36
CA PRO A 783 -35.10 -11.90 -3.99
C PRO A 783 -36.63 -11.89 -3.76
N ILE A 784 -37.34 -12.92 -4.25
CA ILE A 784 -38.81 -12.93 -4.40
C ILE A 784 -39.56 -12.46 -3.16
N ARG A 785 -39.19 -12.93 -1.97
CA ARG A 785 -39.91 -12.64 -0.71
C ARG A 785 -39.87 -11.18 -0.27
N TRP A 786 -38.87 -10.42 -0.74
CA TRP A 786 -38.73 -8.99 -0.48
C TRP A 786 -39.22 -8.15 -1.66
N THR A 787 -39.46 -8.75 -2.82
CA THR A 787 -39.68 -8.00 -4.07
C THR A 787 -41.16 -7.62 -4.26
N ALA A 788 -41.40 -6.38 -4.70
CA ALA A 788 -42.73 -5.88 -5.02
C ALA A 788 -43.37 -6.59 -6.24
N PRO A 789 -44.70 -6.73 -6.31
CA PRO A 789 -45.37 -7.45 -7.40
C PRO A 789 -45.05 -6.89 -8.80
N GLU A 790 -44.95 -5.57 -8.97
CA GLU A 790 -44.58 -4.96 -10.26
C GLU A 790 -43.11 -5.19 -10.65
N ALA A 791 -42.25 -5.43 -9.66
CA ALA A 791 -40.84 -5.75 -9.84
C ALA A 791 -40.61 -7.24 -10.13
N ILE A 792 -41.46 -8.14 -9.58
CA ILE A 792 -41.55 -9.55 -9.97
C ILE A 792 -42.07 -9.68 -11.41
N ALA A 793 -43.26 -9.13 -11.70
CA ALA A 793 -43.98 -9.35 -12.95
C ALA A 793 -43.37 -8.59 -14.15
N PHE A 794 -42.93 -7.34 -13.96
CA PHE A 794 -42.52 -6.46 -15.07
C PHE A 794 -41.06 -6.00 -14.98
N ARG A 795 -40.28 -6.50 -14.01
CA ARG A 795 -38.91 -6.05 -13.74
C ARG A 795 -38.77 -4.53 -13.53
N LYS A 796 -39.84 -3.86 -13.07
CA LYS A 796 -39.87 -2.40 -12.83
C LYS A 796 -39.51 -2.07 -11.39
N PHE A 797 -38.27 -1.61 -11.18
CA PHE A 797 -37.76 -1.21 -9.87
C PHE A 797 -37.80 0.31 -9.71
N THR A 798 -38.23 0.78 -8.54
CA THR A 798 -38.38 2.20 -8.17
C THR A 798 -38.24 2.35 -6.65
N SER A 799 -38.12 3.56 -6.13
CA SER A 799 -38.16 3.76 -4.66
C SER A 799 -39.46 3.24 -4.01
N ALA A 800 -40.55 3.06 -4.77
CA ALA A 800 -41.79 2.44 -4.29
C ALA A 800 -41.75 0.90 -4.25
N SER A 801 -40.85 0.24 -5.02
CA SER A 801 -40.58 -1.19 -4.84
C SER A 801 -39.63 -1.42 -3.65
N ASP A 802 -38.70 -0.48 -3.40
CA ASP A 802 -37.89 -0.49 -2.18
C ASP A 802 -38.77 -0.23 -0.94
N ALA A 803 -39.83 0.59 -1.04
CA ALA A 803 -40.79 0.78 0.06
C ALA A 803 -41.55 -0.51 0.43
N TRP A 804 -41.92 -1.33 -0.56
CA TRP A 804 -42.47 -2.68 -0.31
C TRP A 804 -41.46 -3.57 0.41
N SER A 805 -40.22 -3.56 -0.07
CA SER A 805 -39.10 -4.33 0.51
C SER A 805 -38.84 -3.89 1.96
N TYR A 806 -38.90 -2.59 2.25
CA TYR A 806 -38.84 -2.02 3.58
C TYR A 806 -40.01 -2.48 4.47
N GLY A 807 -41.21 -2.69 3.91
CA GLY A 807 -42.31 -3.36 4.60
C GLY A 807 -41.95 -4.76 5.09
N ILE A 808 -41.25 -5.54 4.26
CA ILE A 808 -40.74 -6.87 4.63
C ILE A 808 -39.64 -6.75 5.70
N VAL A 809 -38.74 -5.76 5.61
CA VAL A 809 -37.74 -5.49 6.66
C VAL A 809 -38.41 -5.13 8.00
N MET A 810 -39.49 -4.34 8.01
CA MET A 810 -40.27 -4.09 9.23
C MET A 810 -40.83 -5.39 9.84
N TRP A 811 -41.29 -6.32 8.99
CA TRP A 811 -41.73 -7.64 9.46
C TRP A 811 -40.57 -8.48 10.01
N GLU A 812 -39.43 -8.55 9.30
CA GLU A 812 -38.21 -9.25 9.75
C GLU A 812 -37.70 -8.72 11.09
N VAL A 813 -37.70 -7.39 11.29
CA VAL A 813 -37.26 -6.79 12.57
C VAL A 813 -38.20 -7.13 13.71
N MET A 814 -39.51 -7.10 13.48
CA MET A 814 -40.51 -7.42 14.51
C MET A 814 -40.66 -8.93 14.76
N SER A 815 -40.19 -9.79 13.86
CA SER A 815 -40.09 -11.24 14.05
C SER A 815 -38.69 -11.72 14.47
N PHE A 816 -37.82 -10.81 14.91
CA PHE A 816 -36.43 -11.09 15.30
C PHE A 816 -35.64 -11.91 14.26
N GLY A 817 -35.87 -11.64 12.97
CA GLY A 817 -35.13 -12.23 11.85
C GLY A 817 -35.67 -13.58 11.37
N GLU A 818 -36.95 -13.91 11.60
CA GLU A 818 -37.62 -15.04 10.92
C GLU A 818 -37.61 -14.85 9.39
N ARG A 819 -37.64 -15.96 8.64
CA ARG A 819 -37.74 -15.97 7.18
C ARG A 819 -39.13 -15.52 6.73
N PRO A 820 -39.28 -14.44 5.93
CA PRO A 820 -40.57 -14.01 5.41
C PRO A 820 -41.26 -15.13 4.61
N TYR A 821 -42.56 -15.29 4.80
CA TYR A 821 -43.39 -16.36 4.22
C TYR A 821 -42.97 -17.81 4.60
N TRP A 822 -42.13 -17.97 5.64
CA TRP A 822 -41.73 -19.27 6.19
C TRP A 822 -41.28 -20.27 5.10
N ASP A 823 -41.87 -21.46 5.09
CA ASP A 823 -41.54 -22.59 4.21
C ASP A 823 -42.29 -22.59 2.86
N MET A 824 -43.10 -21.56 2.55
CA MET A 824 -43.74 -21.42 1.24
C MET A 824 -42.68 -21.42 0.13
N SER A 825 -42.91 -22.08 -1.02
CA SER A 825 -41.97 -21.97 -2.14
C SER A 825 -42.00 -20.55 -2.73
N ASN A 826 -40.96 -20.15 -3.48
CA ASN A 826 -40.99 -18.84 -4.13
C ASN A 826 -42.18 -18.70 -5.11
N GLN A 827 -42.63 -19.79 -5.73
CA GLN A 827 -43.84 -19.79 -6.57
C GLN A 827 -45.12 -19.59 -5.73
N ASP A 828 -45.23 -20.24 -4.56
CA ASP A 828 -46.36 -20.05 -3.65
C ASP A 828 -46.42 -18.60 -3.13
N VAL A 829 -45.27 -17.99 -2.88
CA VAL A 829 -45.17 -16.58 -2.46
C VAL A 829 -45.64 -15.64 -3.58
N ILE A 830 -45.24 -15.87 -4.83
CA ILE A 830 -45.74 -15.10 -5.98
C ILE A 830 -47.26 -15.22 -6.09
N ASN A 831 -47.78 -16.46 -6.10
CA ASN A 831 -49.21 -16.73 -6.20
C ASN A 831 -50.00 -16.07 -5.05
N ALA A 832 -49.49 -16.13 -3.82
CA ALA A 832 -50.13 -15.54 -2.65
C ALA A 832 -50.14 -14.00 -2.73
N ILE A 833 -49.02 -13.37 -3.12
CA ILE A 833 -48.93 -11.92 -3.30
C ILE A 833 -49.92 -11.43 -4.37
N GLU A 834 -50.06 -12.17 -5.48
CA GLU A 834 -51.03 -11.88 -6.55
C GLU A 834 -52.48 -12.00 -6.06
N GLN A 835 -52.78 -13.01 -5.23
CA GLN A 835 -54.05 -13.22 -4.52
C GLN A 835 -54.26 -12.29 -3.32
N ASP A 836 -53.49 -11.21 -3.22
CA ASP A 836 -53.56 -10.17 -2.18
C ASP A 836 -53.31 -10.65 -0.74
N TYR A 837 -52.71 -11.83 -0.56
CA TYR A 837 -52.16 -12.25 0.73
C TYR A 837 -51.02 -11.32 1.17
N ARG A 838 -50.98 -11.00 2.46
CA ARG A 838 -49.94 -10.23 3.12
C ARG A 838 -49.53 -10.94 4.41
N LEU A 839 -48.28 -10.73 4.84
CA LEU A 839 -47.79 -11.35 6.07
C LEU A 839 -48.60 -10.85 7.28
N PRO A 840 -48.99 -11.74 8.21
CA PRO A 840 -49.66 -11.34 9.43
C PRO A 840 -48.69 -10.61 10.38
N PRO A 841 -49.20 -9.84 11.36
CA PRO A 841 -48.35 -9.20 12.36
C PRO A 841 -47.57 -10.28 13.15
N PRO A 842 -46.24 -10.10 13.36
CA PRO A 842 -45.49 -10.91 14.30
C PRO A 842 -46.08 -10.83 15.73
N PRO A 843 -45.80 -11.81 16.61
CA PRO A 843 -46.13 -11.72 18.03
C PRO A 843 -45.68 -10.38 18.62
N ASP A 844 -46.50 -9.80 19.50
CA ASP A 844 -46.24 -8.53 20.18
C ASP A 844 -46.01 -7.30 19.28
N CYS A 845 -46.26 -7.40 17.96
CA CYS A 845 -46.14 -6.29 17.04
C CYS A 845 -47.23 -5.22 17.28
N PRO A 846 -46.87 -3.94 17.49
CA PRO A 846 -47.86 -2.87 17.63
C PRO A 846 -48.72 -2.70 16.38
N THR A 847 -50.02 -2.50 16.57
CA THR A 847 -51.01 -2.29 15.50
C THR A 847 -50.64 -1.12 14.59
N SER A 848 -50.06 -0.06 15.15
CA SER A 848 -49.57 1.13 14.44
C SER A 848 -48.42 0.82 13.47
N LEU A 849 -47.51 -0.06 13.87
CA LEU A 849 -46.37 -0.48 13.05
C LEU A 849 -46.80 -1.49 11.98
N HIS A 850 -47.66 -2.45 12.33
CA HIS A 850 -48.23 -3.38 11.35
C HIS A 850 -49.07 -2.66 10.29
N GLN A 851 -49.83 -1.62 10.65
CA GLN A 851 -50.52 -0.79 9.66
C GLN A 851 -49.54 -0.15 8.67
N LEU A 852 -48.39 0.36 9.14
CA LEU A 852 -47.35 0.90 8.25
C LEU A 852 -46.73 -0.17 7.33
N MET A 853 -46.66 -1.44 7.76
CA MET A 853 -46.30 -2.57 6.88
C MET A 853 -47.35 -2.78 5.78
N LEU A 854 -48.64 -2.80 6.12
CA LEU A 854 -49.74 -2.92 5.16
C LEU A 854 -49.78 -1.75 4.17
N ASP A 855 -49.47 -0.53 4.63
CA ASP A 855 -49.35 0.66 3.77
C ASP A 855 -48.16 0.53 2.80
N CYS A 856 -47.05 -0.07 3.23
CA CYS A 856 -45.92 -0.42 2.36
C CYS A 856 -46.25 -1.53 1.35
N TRP A 857 -47.19 -2.44 1.67
CA TRP A 857 -47.60 -3.55 0.80
C TRP A 857 -48.87 -3.31 -0.02
N GLN A 858 -49.22 -2.04 -0.29
CA GLN A 858 -50.28 -1.70 -1.23
C GLN A 858 -49.98 -2.24 -2.64
N LYS A 859 -51.00 -2.79 -3.31
CA LYS A 859 -50.86 -3.40 -4.65
C LYS A 859 -50.46 -2.34 -5.69
N ASP A 860 -51.12 -1.19 -5.68
CA ASP A 860 -50.66 -0.01 -6.43
C ASP A 860 -49.43 0.62 -5.75
N ARG A 861 -48.33 0.68 -6.51
CA ARG A 861 -47.08 1.32 -6.09
C ARG A 861 -47.25 2.80 -5.73
N ASN A 862 -48.23 3.50 -6.32
CA ASN A 862 -48.44 4.93 -6.07
C ASN A 862 -49.16 5.20 -4.74
N ALA A 863 -49.85 4.18 -4.20
CA ALA A 863 -50.52 4.23 -2.91
C ALA A 863 -49.57 3.92 -1.72
N ARG A 864 -48.36 3.42 -1.99
CA ARG A 864 -47.34 3.14 -0.96
C ARG A 864 -46.73 4.44 -0.43
N PRO A 865 -46.42 4.54 0.88
CA PRO A 865 -45.77 5.71 1.44
C PRO A 865 -44.34 5.87 0.88
N ARG A 866 -43.97 7.09 0.52
CA ARG A 866 -42.59 7.45 0.21
C ARG A 866 -41.77 7.48 1.50
N PHE A 867 -40.45 7.22 1.43
CA PHE A 867 -39.59 7.18 2.62
C PHE A 867 -39.67 8.42 3.55
N PRO A 868 -39.83 9.68 3.10
CA PRO A 868 -40.12 10.80 3.99
C PRO A 868 -41.38 10.63 4.85
N GLN A 869 -42.44 10.01 4.31
CA GLN A 869 -43.68 9.72 5.04
C GLN A 869 -43.47 8.57 6.03
N VAL A 870 -42.70 7.54 5.65
CA VAL A 870 -42.29 6.42 6.53
C VAL A 870 -41.48 6.93 7.73
N VAL A 871 -40.45 7.76 7.51
CA VAL A 871 -39.66 8.39 8.58
C VAL A 871 -40.57 9.24 9.48
N SER A 872 -41.49 10.02 8.91
CA SER A 872 -42.45 10.81 9.70
C SER A 872 -43.37 9.95 10.57
N ALA A 873 -43.81 8.79 10.07
CA ALA A 873 -44.63 7.84 10.81
C ALA A 873 -43.86 7.22 11.99
N LEU A 874 -42.63 6.76 11.76
CA LEU A 874 -41.76 6.19 12.79
C LEU A 874 -41.37 7.23 13.85
N ASP A 875 -41.00 8.45 13.43
CA ASP A 875 -40.72 9.56 14.35
C ASP A 875 -41.96 9.92 15.21
N LYS A 876 -43.19 9.79 14.68
CA LYS A 876 -44.43 9.96 15.47
C LYS A 876 -44.61 8.83 16.50
N MET A 877 -44.31 7.59 16.13
CA MET A 877 -44.36 6.45 17.07
C MET A 877 -43.32 6.59 18.19
N ILE A 878 -42.09 7.04 17.86
CA ILE A 878 -41.03 7.31 18.83
C ILE A 878 -41.42 8.45 19.78
N ARG A 879 -41.99 9.55 19.26
CA ARG A 879 -42.47 10.67 20.09
C ARG A 879 -43.71 10.35 20.92
N ASN A 880 -44.46 9.29 20.57
CA ASN A 880 -45.61 8.82 21.33
C ASN A 880 -45.53 7.31 21.61
N PRO A 881 -44.70 6.86 22.58
CA PRO A 881 -44.55 5.45 22.92
C PRO A 881 -45.84 4.76 23.35
N ALA A 882 -46.88 5.50 23.76
CA ALA A 882 -48.19 4.90 24.04
C ALA A 882 -48.84 4.28 22.78
N SER A 883 -48.50 4.77 21.58
CA SER A 883 -48.93 4.19 20.30
C SER A 883 -48.22 2.88 19.93
N LEU A 884 -47.18 2.50 20.70
CA LEU A 884 -46.47 1.23 20.59
C LEU A 884 -46.98 0.17 21.59
N LYS A 885 -48.02 0.49 22.38
CA LYS A 885 -48.70 -0.52 23.19
C LYS A 885 -49.53 -1.45 22.31
N ILE A 886 -49.50 -2.74 22.61
CA ILE A 886 -50.32 -3.75 21.96
C ILE A 886 -51.78 -3.52 22.40
N VAL A 887 -52.55 -2.85 21.56
CA VAL A 887 -54.00 -2.70 21.76
C VAL A 887 -54.67 -3.86 21.02
N ALA A 888 -55.15 -4.84 21.79
CA ALA A 888 -55.97 -5.92 21.26
C ALA A 888 -57.20 -5.30 20.58
N ARG A 889 -57.34 -5.54 19.26
CA ARG A 889 -58.43 -4.96 18.47
C ARG A 889 -59.70 -5.78 18.68
N GLU A 890 -60.49 -5.38 19.66
CA GLU A 890 -61.88 -5.82 19.76
C GLU A 890 -62.70 -5.26 18.57
N ASN A 891 -63.53 -6.13 17.98
CA ASN A 891 -64.52 -5.87 16.92
C ASN A 891 -64.03 -5.60 15.47
N GLY A 892 -64.50 -6.48 14.57
CA GLY A 892 -65.04 -6.10 13.25
C GLY A 892 -64.09 -6.12 12.05
N GLY A 893 -64.18 -7.19 11.23
CA GLY A 893 -63.62 -7.26 9.87
C GLY A 893 -63.47 -8.69 9.37
N ALA A 894 -64.23 -9.09 8.35
CA ALA A 894 -64.33 -10.48 7.89
C ALA A 894 -62.98 -11.05 7.41
N SER A 895 -62.54 -12.16 8.01
CA SER A 895 -61.44 -13.01 7.55
C SER A 895 -61.67 -14.46 7.98
N HIS A 896 -61.14 -15.42 7.22
CA HIS A 896 -61.61 -16.82 7.20
C HIS A 896 -61.42 -17.60 8.53
N PRO A 897 -62.19 -18.69 8.78
CA PRO A 897 -62.13 -19.53 9.99
C PRO A 897 -60.81 -20.30 10.26
N LEU A 898 -59.71 -19.93 9.61
CA LEU A 898 -58.38 -20.55 9.75
C LEU A 898 -57.39 -19.66 10.53
N LEU A 899 -57.85 -18.54 11.09
CA LEU A 899 -57.00 -17.48 11.67
C LEU A 899 -57.36 -17.07 13.11
N ASP A 900 -58.29 -17.74 13.79
CA ASP A 900 -58.57 -17.47 15.21
C ASP A 900 -57.51 -18.13 16.11
N GLN A 901 -56.50 -17.35 16.52
CA GLN A 901 -55.43 -17.79 17.44
C GLN A 901 -55.57 -17.19 18.85
N ARG A 902 -56.78 -17.16 19.42
CA ARG A 902 -56.92 -17.05 20.88
C ARG A 902 -56.32 -18.31 21.52
N GLN A 903 -55.24 -18.17 22.31
CA GLN A 903 -54.61 -19.31 22.99
C GLN A 903 -55.63 -20.02 23.89
N PRO A 904 -55.95 -21.30 23.64
CA PRO A 904 -56.80 -22.06 24.53
C PRO A 904 -56.09 -22.31 25.86
N HIS A 905 -56.84 -22.24 26.96
CA HIS A 905 -56.40 -22.74 28.26
C HIS A 905 -55.98 -24.22 28.10
N TYR A 906 -54.92 -24.69 28.74
CA TYR A 906 -54.41 -26.07 28.49
C TYR A 906 -55.43 -27.17 28.80
N SER A 907 -56.41 -26.89 29.68
CA SER A 907 -57.58 -27.73 29.93
C SER A 907 -58.57 -27.85 28.75
N ALA A 908 -58.31 -27.17 27.63
CA ALA A 908 -59.07 -27.26 26.39
C ALA A 908 -58.43 -28.18 25.34
N PHE A 909 -57.25 -28.76 25.62
CA PHE A 909 -56.64 -29.78 24.77
C PHE A 909 -56.93 -31.18 25.32
N GLY A 910 -57.52 -32.06 24.50
CA GLY A 910 -57.80 -33.45 24.88
C GLY A 910 -56.59 -34.38 24.79
N SER A 911 -55.48 -33.93 24.20
CA SER A 911 -54.25 -34.74 24.04
C SER A 911 -52.99 -33.89 23.86
N VAL A 912 -51.83 -34.50 24.11
CA VAL A 912 -50.51 -33.90 23.82
C VAL A 912 -50.36 -33.58 22.33
N GLY A 913 -50.87 -34.44 21.44
CA GLY A 913 -50.83 -34.21 20.00
C GLY A 913 -51.64 -32.98 19.55
N GLU A 914 -52.80 -32.75 20.17
CA GLU A 914 -53.61 -31.56 19.92
C GLU A 914 -52.93 -30.28 20.42
N TRP A 915 -52.31 -30.31 21.61
CA TRP A 915 -51.47 -29.23 22.10
C TRP A 915 -50.28 -28.94 21.17
N LEU A 916 -49.56 -29.98 20.72
CA LEU A 916 -48.46 -29.84 19.76
C LEU A 916 -48.94 -29.18 18.46
N ARG A 917 -50.07 -29.61 17.89
CA ARG A 917 -50.67 -28.95 16.72
C ARG A 917 -51.03 -27.49 17.00
N ALA A 918 -51.64 -27.18 18.15
CA ALA A 918 -52.00 -25.81 18.53
C ALA A 918 -50.78 -24.87 18.64
N ILE A 919 -49.66 -25.33 19.20
CA ILE A 919 -48.40 -24.55 19.26
C ILE A 919 -47.59 -24.59 17.95
N LYS A 920 -48.14 -25.12 16.85
CA LYS A 920 -47.46 -25.34 15.56
C LYS A 920 -46.21 -26.24 15.66
N MET A 921 -46.26 -27.25 16.52
CA MET A 921 -45.25 -28.29 16.74
C MET A 921 -45.77 -29.72 16.45
N GLY A 922 -46.93 -29.85 15.79
CA GLY A 922 -47.54 -31.16 15.45
C GLY A 922 -46.64 -32.12 14.68
N ARG A 923 -45.59 -31.64 14.01
CA ARG A 923 -44.55 -32.47 13.37
C ARG A 923 -43.76 -33.37 14.34
N TYR A 924 -43.91 -33.17 15.66
CA TYR A 924 -43.29 -33.96 16.72
C TYR A 924 -44.30 -34.85 17.45
N GLU A 925 -45.55 -34.97 16.98
CA GLU A 925 -46.60 -35.77 17.61
C GLU A 925 -46.18 -37.26 17.73
N GLU A 926 -45.59 -37.83 16.67
CA GLU A 926 -45.00 -39.18 16.72
C GLU A 926 -43.77 -39.27 17.63
N SER A 927 -42.87 -38.28 17.62
CA SER A 927 -41.69 -38.22 18.49
C SER A 927 -42.05 -38.24 19.98
N PHE A 928 -43.07 -37.46 20.37
CA PHE A 928 -43.57 -37.42 21.75
C PHE A 928 -44.25 -38.73 22.14
N ALA A 929 -45.06 -39.31 21.25
CA ALA A 929 -45.72 -40.59 21.49
C ALA A 929 -44.72 -41.74 21.64
N ALA A 930 -43.74 -41.86 20.73
CA ALA A 930 -42.70 -42.90 20.74
C ALA A 930 -41.78 -42.80 21.97
N ALA A 931 -41.55 -41.59 22.49
CA ALA A 931 -40.76 -41.35 23.70
C ALA A 931 -41.55 -41.44 25.01
N GLY A 932 -42.84 -41.78 24.96
CA GLY A 932 -43.68 -41.95 26.15
C GLY A 932 -44.26 -40.66 26.75
N PHE A 933 -44.09 -39.50 26.13
CA PHE A 933 -44.67 -38.21 26.56
C PHE A 933 -46.16 -38.10 26.18
N GLY A 934 -46.97 -39.10 26.58
CA GLY A 934 -48.39 -39.21 26.20
C GLY A 934 -49.38 -38.43 27.07
N SER A 935 -48.94 -37.89 28.23
CA SER A 935 -49.78 -37.12 29.15
C SER A 935 -49.19 -35.74 29.44
N PHE A 936 -50.06 -34.77 29.76
CA PHE A 936 -49.61 -33.42 30.15
C PHE A 936 -48.77 -33.42 31.43
N GLU A 937 -48.97 -34.40 32.31
CA GLU A 937 -48.17 -34.56 33.53
C GLU A 937 -46.72 -34.93 33.20
N LEU A 938 -46.49 -35.85 32.25
CA LEU A 938 -45.15 -36.21 31.76
C LEU A 938 -44.53 -35.08 30.92
N VAL A 939 -45.32 -34.47 30.03
CA VAL A 939 -44.88 -33.29 29.24
C VAL A 939 -44.48 -32.12 30.13
N SER A 940 -45.14 -31.95 31.29
CA SER A 940 -44.75 -30.92 32.25
C SER A 940 -43.33 -31.15 32.79
N GLN A 941 -42.81 -32.37 32.79
CA GLN A 941 -41.49 -32.67 33.35
C GLN A 941 -40.35 -32.61 32.33
N ILE A 942 -40.66 -32.41 31.04
CA ILE A 942 -39.68 -32.46 29.94
C ILE A 942 -38.56 -31.41 30.08
N SER A 943 -37.32 -31.85 29.88
CA SER A 943 -36.13 -30.98 29.87
C SER A 943 -35.68 -30.63 28.44
N ALA A 944 -34.74 -29.69 28.31
CA ALA A 944 -34.10 -29.40 27.02
C ALA A 944 -33.32 -30.62 26.46
N GLU A 945 -32.78 -31.46 27.34
CA GLU A 945 -32.04 -32.67 27.00
C GLU A 945 -32.98 -33.78 26.49
N ASP A 946 -34.17 -33.92 27.10
CA ASP A 946 -35.21 -34.81 26.57
C ASP A 946 -35.67 -34.38 25.17
N LEU A 947 -35.86 -33.08 24.94
CA LEU A 947 -36.24 -32.56 23.62
C LEU A 947 -35.20 -32.87 22.54
N LEU A 948 -33.91 -32.77 22.86
CA LEU A 948 -32.82 -33.23 21.98
C LEU A 948 -32.93 -34.74 21.71
N ARG A 949 -33.11 -35.55 22.76
CA ARG A 949 -33.20 -37.03 22.66
C ARG A 949 -34.36 -37.50 21.78
N ILE A 950 -35.47 -36.78 21.73
CA ILE A 950 -36.64 -37.12 20.91
C ILE A 950 -36.64 -36.48 19.51
N GLY A 951 -35.54 -35.83 19.11
CA GLY A 951 -35.36 -35.29 17.75
C GLY A 951 -35.83 -33.83 17.55
N VAL A 952 -36.12 -33.07 18.61
CA VAL A 952 -36.33 -31.62 18.53
C VAL A 952 -34.98 -30.91 18.56
N THR A 953 -34.24 -30.95 17.45
CA THR A 953 -32.88 -30.37 17.35
C THR A 953 -32.85 -28.85 17.14
N LEU A 954 -33.92 -28.27 16.60
CA LEU A 954 -34.01 -26.83 16.30
C LEU A 954 -34.21 -26.02 17.59
N ALA A 955 -33.24 -25.16 17.94
CA ALA A 955 -33.27 -24.36 19.17
C ALA A 955 -34.55 -23.50 19.32
N GLY A 956 -35.06 -22.91 18.23
CA GLY A 956 -36.33 -22.18 18.25
C GLY A 956 -37.55 -23.06 18.57
N HIS A 957 -37.55 -24.32 18.11
CA HIS A 957 -38.60 -25.28 18.44
C HIS A 957 -38.50 -25.73 19.91
N GLN A 958 -37.28 -25.99 20.40
CA GLN A 958 -37.04 -26.28 21.82
C GLN A 958 -37.54 -25.14 22.70
N LYS A 959 -37.12 -23.89 22.42
CA LYS A 959 -37.52 -22.69 23.17
C LYS A 959 -39.04 -22.54 23.19
N LYS A 960 -39.72 -22.75 22.05
CA LYS A 960 -41.18 -22.63 21.95
C LYS A 960 -41.95 -23.74 22.68
N ILE A 961 -41.46 -24.98 22.65
CA ILE A 961 -42.04 -26.08 23.44
C ILE A 961 -41.81 -25.84 24.93
N LEU A 962 -40.57 -25.52 25.35
CA LEU A 962 -40.23 -25.25 26.75
C LEU A 962 -40.98 -24.04 27.31
N ALA A 963 -41.19 -22.98 26.54
CA ALA A 963 -42.00 -21.83 26.94
C ALA A 963 -43.47 -22.23 27.18
N SER A 964 -44.05 -23.07 26.31
CA SER A 964 -45.41 -23.58 26.51
C SER A 964 -45.50 -24.51 27.74
N VAL A 965 -44.49 -25.35 27.98
CA VAL A 965 -44.37 -26.18 29.19
C VAL A 965 -44.20 -25.33 30.46
N GLN A 966 -43.43 -24.25 30.42
CA GLN A 966 -43.30 -23.30 31.54
C GLN A 966 -44.64 -22.61 31.83
N HIS A 967 -45.40 -22.22 30.79
CA HIS A 967 -46.74 -21.67 30.96
C HIS A 967 -47.68 -22.68 31.63
N MET A 968 -47.66 -23.95 31.18
CA MET A 968 -48.39 -25.07 31.77
C MET A 968 -48.04 -25.28 33.26
N LYS A 969 -46.74 -25.25 33.61
CA LYS A 969 -46.28 -25.29 35.03
C LYS A 969 -46.82 -24.12 35.85
N SER A 970 -46.85 -22.91 35.27
CA SER A 970 -47.28 -21.72 36.00
C SER A 970 -48.76 -21.74 36.38
N GLN A 971 -49.59 -22.42 35.57
CA GLN A 971 -51.03 -22.54 35.78
C GLN A 971 -51.46 -23.84 36.49
N ALA A 972 -50.55 -24.80 36.71
CA ALA A 972 -50.83 -26.07 37.40
C ALA A 972 -50.55 -26.02 38.92
N LYS A 973 -50.15 -24.87 39.48
CA LYS A 973 -50.05 -24.69 40.94
C LYS A 973 -51.46 -24.66 41.57
N PRO A 974 -51.76 -25.48 42.59
CA PRO A 974 -53.09 -25.52 43.18
C PRO A 974 -53.43 -24.20 43.86
N GLY A 975 -54.55 -23.60 43.43
CA GLY A 975 -55.14 -22.42 44.06
C GLY A 975 -55.66 -22.74 45.46
N THR A 976 -55.31 -21.89 46.41
CA THR A 976 -55.62 -22.02 47.84
C THR A 976 -57.12 -22.16 48.11
N PRO A 977 -57.59 -23.22 48.81
CA PRO A 977 -58.92 -23.25 49.39
C PRO A 977 -58.93 -22.53 50.74
N GLY A 978 -60.05 -21.88 51.08
CA GLY A 978 -60.34 -21.45 52.45
C GLY A 978 -60.47 -19.94 52.65
N GLY A 979 -61.72 -19.47 52.60
CA GLY A 979 -62.11 -18.33 53.44
C GLY A 979 -62.29 -18.80 54.89
N THR A 980 -62.05 -17.88 55.83
CA THR A 980 -62.42 -17.93 57.26
C THR A 980 -61.88 -19.07 58.14
N GLY A 981 -61.01 -18.72 59.12
CA GLY A 981 -61.10 -19.29 60.47
C GLY A 981 -59.83 -19.86 61.13
N GLY A 982 -59.20 -19.08 62.02
CA GLY A 982 -58.45 -19.61 63.18
C GLY A 982 -56.92 -19.85 63.01
N PRO A 983 -56.08 -19.53 64.02
CA PRO A 983 -54.62 -19.65 63.94
C PRO A 983 -54.04 -20.97 64.52
N ALA A 984 -52.87 -21.36 63.97
CA ALA A 984 -51.62 -21.95 64.52
C ALA A 984 -51.59 -22.58 65.96
N PRO A 985 -50.64 -23.50 66.32
CA PRO A 985 -49.28 -23.62 65.73
C PRO A 985 -48.61 -25.03 65.64
N GLN A 986 -47.45 -25.04 64.95
CA GLN A 986 -46.19 -25.78 65.19
C GLN A 986 -46.16 -27.28 65.55
N TYR A 987 -45.53 -28.05 64.64
CA TYR A 987 -44.28 -28.79 64.92
C TYR A 987 -43.29 -28.52 63.79
#